data_AF-E0VTH9-F1
#
_entry.id   AF-E0VTH9-F1
#
_cell.length_a   1.000
_cell.length_b   1.000
_cell.length_c   1.000
_cell.angle_alpha   90.00
_cell.angle_beta   90.00
_cell.angle_gamma   90.00
#
_symmetry.space_group_name_H-M   'P 1'
#
loop_
_entity.id
_entity.type
_entity.pdbx_description
1 polymer ?
#
loop_
_entity_poly.entity_id
_entity_poly.type
_entity_poly.pdbx_seq_one_letter_code
_entity_poly.pdbx_strand_id
1 'polypeptide(L)'
;MDIGSDVWNQVALEANQLYLEDGQAKSKFADTTIEKLPDKILLNIFSYLSHREICQMARVCKKWRVIAYDTKLWKYVSLRPEISGLHVSTLESLLALISIRFGPSLKYIELPIELITHTVLHELASKCPNLTHMLLDFSTAMQLHDFSEMQAFPTKLKYMCICLSEVIFMEGFMRKIYNFINGLEILHLIGTYEKVEEEEEEIYEVINVHKLKSATPNLRVINLYGINFIDDSHVDAFSSNCIQLECLAVNFCAKVTGASLKSVFQRSKRLTCLLMNQTNLQSEHLMKVDWESTALQELDISATDLSSECLIDLLTRIPNLRFLAAGQINGFNDSVIKAYLEHGTAKNLIALDLDSLDNISDEALYKFLSRHGHQLHGLALSGMPHITDSLWQSVLPIFQNARILQKKISQIKTLLELSKNHFTKLTFEASVTTGLEQTALDELFEKFGKNIKACFSRGRVFFNTKFDKYQSYKLLRSVDRVNVLAGFTTVSLNNDLQLKSKDLDEIKNTVKVFDWEKVIAIWQEIEGFDGNLYPTRKQYERASSNNFSITEDQASEKSDDSENDEVEFKCEKVFFEKTQLEKALDSVLTLSDDENNITVNNNDNKIPRFRVTCNRVGEKHTFSSQEAATAFGGLLQDKFNWIVDLSHYDIEIILEVNNEDVYAGVALNKKSNHFRNITFFGLTTLRATICYNLLRLCNVKPGDIVVDPMCGCGAIPIEGTLSFPNAYFLGGDIHDKAAVKTRCNINALEKNLKIDNLKWDSTRLPLRTNSIDVFVSDFPFGKRCGTKANNKALFKNALNDLARVLKKKSGRCVILTADKTSFNVAYQLTKTFWKLRKNFIINIGGIRSSCFVLERTEEEFQLKLGVNIHVDQLMDGIANSCLHLERLELRWDPENLRFSDKSQKAIDIIRVKCLKLSSLVLSDGRYYEVVKANFERADRNTVVRTTTSCRNSLYYLLKNYKDLIFN
;
A
#
# COMPACT_ATOMS: atom_id res chain seq x y z
N MET A 1 19.14 36.39 22.99
CA MET A 1 19.22 36.30 24.47
C MET A 1 18.83 34.89 24.81
N ASP A 2 19.77 34.09 25.28
CA ASP A 2 19.47 32.72 25.70
C ASP A 2 18.78 32.77 27.06
N ILE A 3 17.48 32.45 27.07
CA ILE A 3 16.71 32.26 28.30
C ILE A 3 16.67 30.75 28.53
N GLY A 4 17.26 30.29 29.63
CA GLY A 4 17.36 28.86 29.94
C GLY A 4 16.00 28.18 30.01
N SER A 5 15.92 26.95 29.49
CA SER A 5 14.67 26.19 29.26
C SER A 5 13.99 25.65 30.52
N ASP A 6 14.20 26.30 31.68
CA ASP A 6 13.73 25.85 32.99
C ASP A 6 13.01 26.95 33.79
N VAL A 7 13.07 28.22 33.34
CA VAL A 7 12.38 29.35 34.00
C VAL A 7 10.88 29.09 34.15
N TRP A 8 10.23 28.49 33.15
CA TRP A 8 8.80 28.16 33.22
C TRP A 8 8.48 27.05 34.23
N ASN A 9 9.35 26.05 34.40
CA ASN A 9 9.20 25.02 35.45
C ASN A 9 9.39 25.65 36.83
N GLN A 10 10.39 26.52 36.98
CA GLN A 10 10.69 27.21 38.23
C GLN A 10 9.54 28.15 38.64
N VAL A 11 8.99 28.94 37.72
CA VAL A 11 7.79 29.76 37.94
C VAL A 11 6.56 28.90 38.25
N ALA A 12 6.38 27.74 37.59
CA ALA A 12 5.27 26.84 37.91
C ALA A 12 5.41 26.19 39.30
N LEU A 13 6.64 25.89 39.76
CA LEU A 13 6.91 25.42 41.12
C LEU A 13 6.65 26.53 42.14
N GLU A 14 7.12 27.76 41.90
CA GLU A 14 6.86 28.92 42.77
C GLU A 14 5.38 29.30 42.83
N ALA A 15 4.63 29.13 41.73
CA ALA A 15 3.20 29.41 41.69
C ALA A 15 2.36 28.47 42.57
N ASN A 16 2.82 27.22 42.74
CA ASN A 16 2.21 26.22 43.61
C ASN A 16 2.68 26.31 45.09
N GLN A 17 3.65 27.18 45.41
CA GLN A 17 4.04 27.42 46.80
C GLN A 17 3.01 28.32 47.49
N LEU A 18 2.31 27.75 48.47
CA LEU A 18 1.47 28.47 49.41
C LEU A 18 2.33 29.00 50.57
N TYR A 19 2.20 30.28 50.85
CA TYR A 19 2.82 30.97 51.98
C TYR A 19 1.73 31.32 53.01
N LEU A 20 2.10 31.37 54.29
CA LEU A 20 1.18 31.71 55.38
C LEU A 20 1.32 33.20 55.73
N GLU A 21 0.30 33.98 55.43
CA GLU A 21 0.11 35.35 55.92
C GLU A 21 -1.21 35.41 56.71
N ASP A 22 -1.19 36.03 57.89
CA ASP A 22 -2.36 36.18 58.79
C ASP A 22 -3.15 34.87 59.04
N GLY A 23 -2.44 33.74 59.10
CA GLY A 23 -3.03 32.41 59.32
C GLY A 23 -3.77 31.81 58.12
N GLN A 24 -3.73 32.46 56.95
CA GLN A 24 -4.33 31.97 55.71
C GLN A 24 -3.26 31.59 54.69
N ALA A 25 -3.44 30.47 54.01
CA ALA A 25 -2.55 30.01 52.95
C ALA A 25 -2.88 30.73 51.63
N LYS A 26 -1.93 31.51 51.10
CA LYS A 26 -2.05 32.24 49.82
C LYS A 26 -0.90 31.88 48.88
N SER A 27 -1.17 31.85 47.58
CA SER A 27 -0.12 31.77 46.54
C SER A 27 0.41 33.19 46.25
N LYS A 28 1.72 33.31 45.99
CA LYS A 28 2.37 34.55 45.52
C LYS A 28 1.72 35.19 44.30
N PHE A 29 0.94 34.41 43.53
CA PHE A 29 0.31 34.85 42.27
C PHE A 29 -1.22 34.94 42.36
N ALA A 30 -1.80 34.91 43.56
CA ALA A 30 -3.26 34.97 43.76
C ALA A 30 -3.90 36.23 43.12
N ASP A 31 -3.18 37.36 43.12
CA ASP A 31 -3.59 38.61 42.48
C ASP A 31 -3.19 38.73 40.99
N THR A 32 -2.50 37.76 40.41
CA THR A 32 -1.86 37.88 39.08
C THR A 32 -2.75 37.34 37.97
N THR A 33 -3.84 38.06 37.66
CA THR A 33 -4.79 37.67 36.61
C THR A 33 -4.41 38.21 35.22
N ILE A 34 -4.71 37.42 34.17
CA ILE A 34 -4.56 37.80 32.75
C ILE A 34 -5.31 39.09 32.38
N GLU A 35 -6.34 39.47 33.14
CA GLU A 35 -7.10 40.71 32.92
C GLU A 35 -6.26 41.98 33.15
N LYS A 36 -5.21 41.89 33.99
CA LYS A 36 -4.26 42.99 34.26
C LYS A 36 -3.31 43.27 33.09
N LEU A 37 -3.28 42.42 32.04
CA LEU A 37 -2.47 42.68 30.84
C LEU A 37 -3.03 43.86 30.01
N PRO A 38 -2.15 44.69 29.41
CA PRO A 38 -2.57 45.72 28.46
C PRO A 38 -3.19 45.13 27.21
N ASP A 39 -4.19 45.82 26.65
CA ASP A 39 -4.99 45.35 25.51
C ASP A 39 -4.13 45.09 24.26
N LYS A 40 -3.02 45.81 24.07
CA LYS A 40 -2.05 45.56 23.00
C LYS A 40 -1.34 44.20 23.14
N ILE A 41 -1.09 43.74 24.37
CA ILE A 41 -0.49 42.43 24.66
C ILE A 41 -1.53 41.32 24.46
N LEU A 42 -2.76 41.51 24.97
CA LEU A 42 -3.87 40.60 24.74
C LEU A 42 -4.22 40.46 23.25
N LEU A 43 -4.18 41.56 22.48
CA LEU A 43 -4.34 41.55 21.02
C LEU A 43 -3.22 40.78 20.33
N ASN A 44 -1.97 40.88 20.80
CA ASN A 44 -0.86 40.12 20.28
C ASN A 44 -1.02 38.62 20.59
N ILE A 45 -1.42 38.25 21.80
CA ILE A 45 -1.76 36.87 22.18
C ILE A 45 -2.91 36.34 21.30
N PHE A 46 -3.97 37.11 21.10
CA PHE A 46 -5.11 36.72 20.26
C PHE A 46 -4.74 36.59 18.77
N SER A 47 -3.63 37.19 18.31
CA SER A 47 -3.16 37.04 16.92
C SER A 47 -2.54 35.67 16.61
N TYR A 48 -2.30 34.83 17.63
CA TYR A 48 -1.93 33.42 17.47
C TYR A 48 -3.14 32.46 17.52
N LEU A 49 -4.34 32.97 17.78
CA LEU A 49 -5.57 32.16 17.87
C LEU A 49 -6.29 32.09 16.52
N SER A 50 -6.95 30.96 16.24
CA SER A 50 -7.84 30.85 15.08
C SER A 50 -9.09 31.74 15.23
N HIS A 51 -9.76 32.09 14.13
CA HIS A 51 -11.02 32.85 14.19
C HIS A 51 -12.09 32.18 15.06
N ARG A 52 -12.09 30.84 15.15
CA ARG A 52 -13.00 30.07 16.02
C ARG A 52 -12.71 30.33 17.50
N GLU A 53 -11.43 30.33 17.88
CA GLU A 53 -10.99 30.64 19.25
C GLU A 53 -11.20 32.11 19.58
N ILE A 54 -10.92 33.04 18.65
CA ILE A 54 -11.23 34.47 18.80
C ILE A 54 -12.73 34.69 19.07
N CYS A 55 -13.62 33.98 18.33
CA CYS A 55 -15.06 33.96 18.59
C CYS A 55 -15.44 33.36 19.96
N GLN A 56 -14.63 32.46 20.53
CA GLN A 56 -14.81 31.97 21.89
C GLN A 56 -14.29 32.96 22.94
N MET A 57 -13.14 33.60 22.73
CA MET A 57 -12.60 34.66 23.61
C MET A 57 -13.59 35.83 23.73
N ALA A 58 -14.28 36.17 22.64
CA ALA A 58 -15.35 37.17 22.62
C ALA A 58 -16.55 36.84 23.54
N ARG A 59 -16.68 35.60 24.03
CA ARG A 59 -17.72 35.18 24.97
C ARG A 59 -17.30 35.26 26.44
N VAL A 60 -16.00 35.36 26.74
CA VAL A 60 -15.46 35.31 28.11
C VAL A 60 -15.86 36.54 28.94
N CYS A 61 -15.48 37.74 28.52
CA CYS A 61 -15.84 38.98 29.22
C CYS A 61 -15.97 40.17 28.26
N LYS A 62 -16.46 41.32 28.76
CA LYS A 62 -16.65 42.54 27.95
C LYS A 62 -15.33 43.04 27.34
N LYS A 63 -14.24 43.04 28.12
CA LYS A 63 -12.89 43.45 27.65
C LYS A 63 -12.41 42.56 26.50
N TRP A 64 -12.49 41.24 26.67
CA TRP A 64 -12.05 40.28 25.64
C TRP A 64 -12.91 40.33 24.38
N ARG A 65 -14.20 40.69 24.47
CA ARG A 65 -15.06 40.93 23.30
C ARG A 65 -14.60 42.12 22.45
N VAL A 66 -14.17 43.21 23.08
CA VAL A 66 -13.64 44.38 22.35
C VAL A 66 -12.35 44.00 21.63
N ILE A 67 -11.43 43.32 22.32
CA ILE A 67 -10.13 42.90 21.75
C ILE A 67 -10.31 41.88 20.62
N ALA A 68 -11.21 40.90 20.78
CA ALA A 68 -11.53 39.91 19.76
C ALA A 68 -12.21 40.50 18.50
N TYR A 69 -12.81 41.69 18.61
CA TYR A 69 -13.42 42.40 17.48
C TYR A 69 -12.49 43.46 16.86
N ASP A 70 -11.24 43.62 17.33
CA ASP A 70 -10.25 44.49 16.68
C ASP A 70 -9.92 43.97 15.27
N THR A 71 -10.14 44.81 14.26
CA THR A 71 -9.94 44.50 12.84
C THR A 71 -8.54 43.95 12.51
N LYS A 72 -7.52 44.22 13.34
CA LYS A 72 -6.16 43.69 13.17
C LYS A 72 -6.06 42.17 13.33
N LEU A 73 -7.07 41.51 13.91
CA LEU A 73 -7.18 40.04 13.95
C LEU A 73 -7.79 39.46 12.66
N TRP A 74 -8.60 40.24 11.94
CA TRP A 74 -9.41 39.81 10.80
C TRP A 74 -8.78 40.19 9.44
N LYS A 75 -7.44 40.10 9.35
CA LYS A 75 -6.67 40.49 8.15
C LYS A 75 -6.77 39.48 7.00
N TYR A 76 -6.95 38.20 7.30
CA TYR A 76 -7.00 37.09 6.36
C TYR A 76 -8.24 36.26 6.70
N VAL A 77 -9.29 36.31 5.86
CA VAL A 77 -10.58 35.67 6.18
C VAL A 77 -10.96 34.68 5.10
N SER A 78 -11.12 33.41 5.45
CA SER A 78 -11.85 32.45 4.62
C SER A 78 -13.30 32.38 5.07
N LEU A 79 -14.24 32.45 4.12
CA LEU A 79 -15.67 32.19 4.35
C LEU A 79 -16.11 30.82 3.83
N ARG A 80 -15.17 29.86 3.71
CA ARG A 80 -15.38 28.49 3.19
C ARG A 80 -15.39 27.45 4.34
N PRO A 81 -16.55 27.10 4.94
CA PRO A 81 -16.63 26.23 6.13
C PRO A 81 -15.98 24.86 5.95
N GLU A 82 -16.08 24.30 4.75
CA GLU A 82 -15.49 23.04 4.30
C GLU A 82 -13.98 22.94 4.53
N ILE A 83 -13.26 24.07 4.52
CA ILE A 83 -11.83 24.17 4.84
C ILE A 83 -11.55 24.92 6.16
N SER A 84 -12.48 24.83 7.12
CA SER A 84 -12.42 25.49 8.43
C SER A 84 -12.50 27.04 8.40
N GLY A 85 -13.03 27.60 7.31
CA GLY A 85 -13.42 29.01 7.22
C GLY A 85 -14.63 29.36 8.11
N LEU A 86 -15.00 30.64 8.11
CA LEU A 86 -16.16 31.14 8.84
C LEU A 86 -17.45 30.83 8.08
N HIS A 87 -18.35 30.06 8.69
CA HIS A 87 -19.72 29.96 8.21
C HIS A 87 -20.50 31.24 8.57
N VAL A 88 -21.16 31.81 7.56
CA VAL A 88 -22.04 32.98 7.69
C VAL A 88 -23.38 32.63 7.04
N SER A 89 -24.46 32.58 7.83
CA SER A 89 -25.74 31.99 7.42
C SER A 89 -26.73 32.96 6.77
N THR A 90 -26.35 34.23 6.58
CA THR A 90 -27.19 35.30 6.03
C THR A 90 -26.33 36.39 5.39
N LEU A 91 -26.82 36.99 4.31
CA LEU A 91 -26.14 38.07 3.57
C LEU A 91 -25.91 39.30 4.45
N GLU A 92 -26.92 39.66 5.26
CA GLU A 92 -26.90 40.78 6.19
C GLU A 92 -25.83 40.61 7.27
N SER A 93 -25.63 39.38 7.75
CA SER A 93 -24.55 39.07 8.69
C SER A 93 -23.17 39.23 8.06
N LEU A 94 -23.00 38.89 6.78
CA LEU A 94 -21.75 39.13 6.07
C LEU A 94 -21.48 40.62 5.88
N LEU A 95 -22.46 41.38 5.40
CA LEU A 95 -22.33 42.84 5.22
C LEU A 95 -21.99 43.52 6.56
N ALA A 96 -22.64 43.11 7.66
CA ALA A 96 -22.31 43.58 9.00
C ALA A 96 -20.89 43.19 9.45
N LEU A 97 -20.41 41.98 9.14
CA LEU A 97 -19.03 41.57 9.44
C LEU A 97 -18.00 42.37 8.63
N ILE A 98 -18.28 42.64 7.35
CA ILE A 98 -17.42 43.46 6.49
C ILE A 98 -17.30 44.88 7.05
N SER A 99 -18.44 45.54 7.34
CA SER A 99 -18.47 46.91 7.86
C SER A 99 -17.92 47.06 9.29
N ILE A 100 -18.10 46.06 10.16
CA ILE A 100 -17.80 46.19 11.61
C ILE A 100 -16.50 45.51 12.04
N ARG A 101 -16.12 44.35 11.47
CA ARG A 101 -14.97 43.55 11.94
C ARG A 101 -13.84 43.43 10.93
N PHE A 102 -14.12 43.32 9.64
CA PHE A 102 -13.06 43.16 8.64
C PHE A 102 -12.47 44.53 8.27
N GLY A 103 -13.30 45.40 7.70
CA GLY A 103 -13.01 46.80 7.43
C GLY A 103 -11.64 47.06 6.79
N PRO A 104 -10.95 48.17 7.15
CA PRO A 104 -9.73 48.59 6.47
C PRO A 104 -8.49 47.74 6.80
N SER A 105 -8.59 46.76 7.71
CA SER A 105 -7.49 45.83 8.02
C SER A 105 -7.48 44.58 7.13
N LEU A 106 -8.60 44.26 6.48
CA LEU A 106 -8.72 43.09 5.60
C LEU A 106 -7.76 43.21 4.41
N LYS A 107 -6.95 42.16 4.20
CA LYS A 107 -5.98 42.04 3.10
C LYS A 107 -6.28 40.86 2.17
N TYR A 108 -6.88 39.81 2.69
CA TYR A 108 -7.18 38.56 1.99
C TYR A 108 -8.59 38.10 2.33
N ILE A 109 -9.39 37.75 1.32
CA ILE A 109 -10.70 37.12 1.50
C ILE A 109 -10.92 35.96 0.53
N GLU A 110 -11.59 34.90 0.98
CA GLU A 110 -12.20 33.88 0.13
C GLU A 110 -13.73 33.93 0.21
N LEU A 111 -14.41 33.82 -0.93
CA LEU A 111 -15.87 33.75 -1.02
C LEU A 111 -16.30 32.43 -1.71
N PRO A 112 -17.13 31.58 -1.06
CA PRO A 112 -17.87 30.52 -1.75
C PRO A 112 -19.00 31.11 -2.60
N ILE A 113 -19.45 30.38 -3.62
CA ILE A 113 -20.44 30.82 -4.62
C ILE A 113 -21.66 31.56 -4.05
N GLU A 114 -22.26 31.04 -2.96
CA GLU A 114 -23.44 31.61 -2.28
C GLU A 114 -23.24 33.06 -1.79
N LEU A 115 -21.99 33.49 -1.61
CA LEU A 115 -21.60 34.80 -1.10
C LEU A 115 -21.01 35.71 -2.19
N ILE A 116 -20.85 35.23 -3.43
CA ILE A 116 -20.36 36.02 -4.57
C ILE A 116 -21.53 36.79 -5.21
N THR A 117 -22.00 37.82 -4.51
CA THR A 117 -23.06 38.72 -4.98
C THR A 117 -22.53 40.13 -5.22
N HIS A 118 -23.17 40.90 -6.12
CA HIS A 118 -22.73 42.27 -6.42
C HIS A 118 -22.74 43.17 -5.17
N THR A 119 -23.66 42.96 -4.22
CA THR A 119 -23.73 43.72 -2.95
C THR A 119 -22.52 43.46 -2.05
N VAL A 120 -22.09 42.20 -1.90
CA VAL A 120 -20.89 41.83 -1.15
C VAL A 120 -19.63 42.41 -1.80
N LEU A 121 -19.54 42.34 -3.13
CA LEU A 121 -18.39 42.89 -3.86
C LEU A 121 -18.31 44.42 -3.77
N HIS A 122 -19.45 45.12 -3.76
CA HIS A 122 -19.52 46.57 -3.52
C HIS A 122 -19.10 46.94 -2.09
N GLU A 123 -19.62 46.22 -1.08
CA GLU A 123 -19.29 46.50 0.33
C GLU A 123 -17.81 46.18 0.62
N LEU A 124 -17.25 45.12 0.04
CA LEU A 124 -15.80 44.86 0.09
C LEU A 124 -14.98 45.97 -0.57
N ALA A 125 -15.38 46.45 -1.75
CA ALA A 125 -14.71 47.56 -2.43
C ALA A 125 -14.79 48.88 -1.62
N SER A 126 -15.90 49.10 -0.90
CA SER A 126 -16.15 50.28 -0.07
C SER A 126 -15.41 50.25 1.27
N LYS A 127 -15.49 49.14 2.02
CA LYS A 127 -15.03 49.06 3.41
C LYS A 127 -13.63 48.47 3.58
N CYS A 128 -13.13 47.74 2.58
CA CYS A 128 -11.84 47.03 2.65
C CYS A 128 -10.82 47.58 1.63
N PRO A 129 -10.47 48.88 1.66
CA PRO A 129 -9.58 49.52 0.67
C PRO A 129 -8.10 49.08 0.75
N ASN A 130 -7.78 48.07 1.55
CA ASN A 130 -6.46 47.42 1.64
C ASN A 130 -6.52 45.92 1.26
N LEU A 131 -7.66 45.45 0.74
CA LEU A 131 -7.79 44.13 0.17
C LEU A 131 -6.86 44.01 -1.05
N THR A 132 -5.98 43.02 -1.02
CA THR A 132 -4.90 42.80 -1.99
C THR A 132 -4.95 41.40 -2.59
N HIS A 133 -5.64 40.47 -1.92
CA HIS A 133 -5.81 39.08 -2.33
C HIS A 133 -7.30 38.73 -2.26
N MET A 134 -7.83 38.10 -3.31
CA MET A 134 -9.20 37.60 -3.33
C MET A 134 -9.24 36.22 -3.98
N LEU A 135 -9.97 35.28 -3.37
CA LEU A 135 -10.39 34.03 -3.99
C LEU A 135 -11.90 34.04 -4.18
N LEU A 136 -12.34 33.74 -5.39
CA LEU A 136 -13.74 33.58 -5.76
C LEU A 136 -13.96 32.13 -6.20
N ASP A 137 -14.78 31.40 -5.46
CA ASP A 137 -15.01 29.98 -5.72
C ASP A 137 -16.34 29.76 -6.47
N PHE A 138 -16.25 29.53 -7.78
CA PHE A 138 -17.38 29.16 -8.62
C PHE A 138 -17.39 27.66 -8.97
N SER A 139 -16.57 26.81 -8.32
CA SER A 139 -16.39 25.40 -8.71
C SER A 139 -17.67 24.57 -8.71
N THR A 140 -18.62 24.89 -7.83
CA THR A 140 -19.93 24.23 -7.73
C THR A 140 -21.07 25.03 -8.38
N ALA A 141 -20.77 26.07 -9.17
CA ALA A 141 -21.77 26.95 -9.75
C ALA A 141 -22.47 26.30 -10.96
N MET A 142 -23.79 26.08 -10.83
CA MET A 142 -24.67 25.69 -11.95
C MET A 142 -25.21 26.92 -12.71
N GLN A 143 -25.25 28.08 -12.06
CA GLN A 143 -25.69 29.36 -12.63
C GLN A 143 -24.97 30.50 -11.92
N LEU A 144 -24.74 31.61 -12.63
CA LEU A 144 -24.22 32.85 -12.04
C LEU A 144 -25.35 33.74 -11.50
N HIS A 145 -25.07 34.45 -10.40
CA HIS A 145 -25.85 35.61 -9.99
C HIS A 145 -25.82 36.71 -11.05
N ASP A 146 -26.82 37.61 -11.05
CA ASP A 146 -26.77 38.77 -11.92
C ASP A 146 -25.81 39.85 -11.38
N PHE A 147 -24.88 40.26 -12.25
CA PHE A 147 -23.90 41.31 -12.03
C PHE A 147 -24.16 42.53 -12.94
N SER A 148 -25.33 42.61 -13.60
CA SER A 148 -25.77 43.75 -14.42
C SER A 148 -25.66 45.09 -13.68
N GLU A 149 -26.05 45.13 -12.40
CA GLU A 149 -25.96 46.30 -11.51
C GLU A 149 -24.57 46.50 -10.88
N MET A 150 -23.60 45.61 -11.14
CA MET A 150 -22.27 45.73 -10.53
C MET A 150 -21.51 46.93 -11.12
N GLN A 151 -21.13 47.88 -10.25
CA GLN A 151 -20.44 49.14 -10.59
C GLN A 151 -19.07 49.28 -9.91
N ALA A 152 -18.82 48.55 -8.82
CA ALA A 152 -17.57 48.64 -8.05
C ALA A 152 -16.95 47.26 -7.80
N PHE A 153 -15.62 47.22 -7.71
CA PHE A 153 -14.84 46.04 -7.36
C PHE A 153 -13.52 46.48 -6.67
N PRO A 154 -12.90 45.67 -5.79
CA PRO A 154 -11.66 46.05 -5.12
C PRO A 154 -10.49 46.30 -6.11
N THR A 155 -9.95 47.52 -6.10
CA THR A 155 -8.96 48.01 -7.09
C THR A 155 -7.49 47.76 -6.74
N LYS A 156 -7.18 47.36 -5.50
CA LYS A 156 -5.79 47.12 -5.05
C LYS A 156 -5.39 45.64 -5.03
N LEU A 157 -6.14 44.80 -5.74
CA LEU A 157 -5.80 43.39 -5.87
C LEU A 157 -4.48 43.24 -6.63
N LYS A 158 -3.52 42.57 -5.98
CA LYS A 158 -2.28 42.05 -6.56
C LYS A 158 -2.40 40.56 -6.89
N TYR A 159 -3.29 39.88 -6.17
CA TYR A 159 -3.51 38.45 -6.22
C TYR A 159 -5.01 38.19 -6.45
N MET A 160 -5.34 37.37 -7.44
CA MET A 160 -6.70 36.88 -7.66
C MET A 160 -6.70 35.39 -7.98
N CYS A 161 -7.58 34.65 -7.33
CA CYS A 161 -7.90 33.28 -7.65
C CYS A 161 -9.37 33.14 -8.04
N ILE A 162 -9.63 32.43 -9.14
CA ILE A 162 -10.97 32.07 -9.59
C ILE A 162 -10.99 30.54 -9.74
N CYS A 163 -11.77 29.87 -8.90
CA CYS A 163 -12.11 28.46 -9.14
C CYS A 163 -13.26 28.43 -10.15
N LEU A 164 -13.11 27.67 -11.23
CA LEU A 164 -14.06 27.60 -12.34
C LEU A 164 -14.97 26.38 -12.19
N SER A 165 -16.23 26.54 -12.63
CA SER A 165 -17.12 25.43 -12.98
C SER A 165 -17.13 25.31 -14.51
N GLU A 166 -17.16 24.08 -15.01
CA GLU A 166 -17.20 23.78 -16.45
C GLU A 166 -18.59 24.04 -17.08
N VAL A 167 -19.61 24.27 -16.25
CA VAL A 167 -21.03 24.41 -16.66
C VAL A 167 -21.44 25.86 -16.95
N ILE A 168 -20.66 26.86 -16.53
CA ILE A 168 -21.04 28.29 -16.58
C ILE A 168 -20.09 29.17 -17.40
N PHE A 169 -20.66 30.05 -18.24
CA PHE A 169 -19.87 31.05 -18.97
C PHE A 169 -19.63 32.30 -18.13
N MET A 170 -18.36 32.60 -17.83
CA MET A 170 -17.96 33.68 -16.92
C MET A 170 -17.89 35.07 -17.58
N GLU A 171 -18.07 35.20 -18.91
CA GLU A 171 -17.86 36.49 -19.61
C GLU A 171 -18.70 37.64 -19.03
N GLY A 172 -19.95 37.39 -18.63
CA GLY A 172 -20.83 38.40 -18.03
C GLY A 172 -20.24 39.05 -16.77
N PHE A 173 -19.61 38.25 -15.91
CA PHE A 173 -18.89 38.70 -14.72
C PHE A 173 -17.51 39.29 -15.06
N MET A 174 -16.71 38.60 -15.89
CA MET A 174 -15.36 39.05 -16.26
C MET A 174 -15.37 40.44 -16.93
N ARG A 175 -16.35 40.69 -17.80
CA ARG A 175 -16.59 42.00 -18.45
C ARG A 175 -16.82 43.14 -17.44
N LYS A 176 -17.32 42.85 -16.24
CA LYS A 176 -17.51 43.83 -15.16
C LYS A 176 -16.24 44.08 -14.35
N ILE A 177 -15.35 43.09 -14.19
CA ILE A 177 -14.13 43.25 -13.37
C ILE A 177 -12.87 43.67 -14.14
N TYR A 178 -12.79 43.52 -15.47
CA TYR A 178 -11.56 43.79 -16.24
C TYR A 178 -10.91 45.16 -15.94
N ASN A 179 -11.70 46.22 -15.78
CA ASN A 179 -11.17 47.57 -15.51
C ASN A 179 -10.57 47.75 -14.10
N PHE A 180 -10.81 46.80 -13.18
CA PHE A 180 -10.41 46.88 -11.78
C PHE A 180 -9.19 45.99 -11.43
N ILE A 181 -8.78 45.09 -12.35
CA ILE A 181 -7.76 44.05 -12.10
C ILE A 181 -6.39 44.32 -12.76
N ASN A 182 -6.17 45.54 -13.26
CA ASN A 182 -4.90 45.92 -13.93
C ASN A 182 -3.66 45.88 -13.01
N GLY A 183 -3.85 45.91 -11.68
CA GLY A 183 -2.81 45.78 -10.66
C GLY A 183 -2.42 44.33 -10.31
N LEU A 184 -3.01 43.31 -10.95
CA LEU A 184 -2.67 41.92 -10.68
C LEU A 184 -1.23 41.59 -11.10
N GLU A 185 -0.50 41.02 -10.14
CA GLU A 185 0.83 40.43 -10.29
C GLU A 185 0.75 38.89 -10.31
N ILE A 186 -0.29 38.33 -9.70
CA ILE A 186 -0.53 36.89 -9.52
C ILE A 186 -1.97 36.56 -9.91
N LEU A 187 -2.15 35.61 -10.83
CA LEU A 187 -3.45 35.12 -11.30
C LEU A 187 -3.52 33.59 -11.22
N HIS A 188 -4.56 33.09 -10.54
CA HIS A 188 -4.95 31.69 -10.55
C HIS A 188 -6.30 31.53 -11.23
N LEU A 189 -6.34 30.69 -12.25
CA LEU A 189 -7.56 30.06 -12.74
C LEU A 189 -7.42 28.56 -12.42
N ILE A 190 -8.37 28.01 -11.67
CA ILE A 190 -8.32 26.63 -11.19
C ILE A 190 -9.60 25.93 -11.65
N GLY A 191 -9.49 24.96 -12.56
CA GLY A 191 -10.61 24.14 -13.01
C GLY A 191 -10.79 22.86 -12.21
N THR A 192 -11.89 22.17 -12.48
CA THR A 192 -12.19 20.81 -12.04
C THR A 192 -11.44 19.81 -12.92
N TYR A 193 -10.63 18.95 -12.30
CA TYR A 193 -10.00 17.81 -12.97
C TYR A 193 -10.64 16.53 -12.44
N GLU A 194 -11.76 16.14 -13.05
CA GLU A 194 -12.34 14.81 -12.84
C GLU A 194 -11.74 13.82 -13.84
N LYS A 195 -11.63 12.54 -13.43
CA LYS A 195 -11.29 11.46 -14.36
C LYS A 195 -12.58 10.98 -15.03
N VAL A 196 -13.01 11.74 -16.04
CA VAL A 196 -14.12 11.36 -16.91
C VAL A 196 -13.79 10.01 -17.58
N GLU A 197 -14.77 9.10 -17.65
CA GLU A 197 -14.68 7.94 -18.55
C GLU A 197 -14.88 8.42 -20.00
N GLU A 198 -14.57 7.61 -21.02
CA GLU A 198 -14.34 8.07 -22.40
C GLU A 198 -15.63 8.45 -23.19
N GLU A 199 -16.34 9.49 -22.74
CA GLU A 199 -17.43 10.16 -23.46
C GLU A 199 -16.99 11.56 -23.94
N GLU A 200 -17.30 11.90 -25.20
CA GLU A 200 -16.81 13.12 -25.87
C GLU A 200 -17.61 14.38 -25.47
N GLU A 201 -17.43 14.86 -24.24
CA GLU A 201 -18.05 16.12 -23.80
C GLU A 201 -17.47 17.36 -24.53
N GLU A 202 -18.34 18.30 -24.91
CA GLU A 202 -17.96 19.54 -25.58
C GLU A 202 -17.24 20.51 -24.61
N ILE A 203 -15.93 20.67 -24.77
CA ILE A 203 -15.11 21.53 -23.92
C ILE A 203 -15.22 23.01 -24.34
N TYR A 204 -15.89 23.83 -23.54
CA TYR A 204 -16.14 25.26 -23.79
C TYR A 204 -15.10 26.23 -23.16
N GLU A 205 -14.83 27.38 -23.81
CA GLU A 205 -14.00 28.47 -23.24
C GLU A 205 -14.80 29.26 -22.19
N VAL A 206 -14.67 28.88 -20.91
CA VAL A 206 -15.40 29.51 -19.78
C VAL A 206 -14.99 30.99 -19.56
N ILE A 207 -13.70 31.33 -19.77
CA ILE A 207 -13.16 32.69 -19.65
C ILE A 207 -12.34 33.03 -20.89
N ASN A 208 -12.69 34.14 -21.55
CA ASN A 208 -11.95 34.58 -22.74
C ASN A 208 -10.54 35.11 -22.40
N VAL A 209 -9.52 34.28 -22.68
CA VAL A 209 -8.12 34.57 -22.30
C VAL A 209 -7.57 35.80 -23.04
N HIS A 210 -7.97 36.01 -24.29
CA HIS A 210 -7.49 37.13 -25.11
C HIS A 210 -7.94 38.51 -24.56
N LYS A 211 -9.15 38.59 -23.99
CA LYS A 211 -9.61 39.77 -23.24
C LYS A 211 -8.90 39.87 -21.88
N LEU A 212 -8.83 38.77 -21.13
CA LEU A 212 -8.24 38.75 -19.78
C LEU A 212 -6.77 39.19 -19.76
N LYS A 213 -5.91 38.68 -20.66
CA LYS A 213 -4.49 39.09 -20.71
C LYS A 213 -4.32 40.59 -20.92
N SER A 214 -5.25 41.22 -21.63
CA SER A 214 -5.22 42.64 -21.97
C SER A 214 -5.61 43.51 -20.76
N ALA A 215 -6.45 42.97 -19.88
CA ALA A 215 -6.80 43.58 -18.59
C ALA A 215 -5.73 43.38 -17.50
N THR A 216 -4.76 42.46 -17.70
CA THR A 216 -3.80 42.02 -16.66
C THR A 216 -2.33 42.07 -17.16
N PRO A 217 -1.81 43.25 -17.54
CA PRO A 217 -0.47 43.38 -18.16
C PRO A 217 0.71 43.18 -17.19
N ASN A 218 0.47 43.20 -15.88
CA ASN A 218 1.52 43.14 -14.84
C ASN A 218 1.76 41.73 -14.29
N LEU A 219 1.19 40.69 -14.91
CA LEU A 219 1.29 39.32 -14.39
C LEU A 219 2.74 38.80 -14.42
N ARG A 220 3.15 38.32 -13.24
CA ARG A 220 4.45 37.74 -12.90
C ARG A 220 4.30 36.24 -12.59
N VAL A 221 3.16 35.83 -12.05
CA VAL A 221 2.82 34.43 -11.76
C VAL A 221 1.45 34.11 -12.34
N ILE A 222 1.38 33.07 -13.18
CA ILE A 222 0.14 32.57 -13.78
C ILE A 222 0.04 31.07 -13.48
N ASN A 223 -1.11 30.64 -12.96
CA ASN A 223 -1.42 29.23 -12.77
C ASN A 223 -2.80 28.92 -13.37
N LEU A 224 -2.81 27.98 -14.31
CA LEU A 224 -3.97 27.47 -15.05
C LEU A 224 -4.04 25.98 -14.71
N TYR A 225 -4.53 25.64 -13.52
CA TYR A 225 -4.55 24.26 -13.03
C TYR A 225 -5.82 23.54 -13.52
N GLY A 226 -5.69 22.41 -14.21
CA GLY A 226 -6.81 21.54 -14.56
C GLY A 226 -7.90 22.23 -15.39
N ILE A 227 -7.51 23.03 -16.39
CA ILE A 227 -8.46 23.72 -17.27
C ILE A 227 -8.47 23.04 -18.64
N ASN A 228 -9.52 22.26 -18.90
CA ASN A 228 -9.61 21.39 -20.08
C ASN A 228 -9.64 22.13 -21.43
N PHE A 229 -9.95 23.44 -21.45
CA PHE A 229 -9.90 24.26 -22.68
C PHE A 229 -8.54 24.91 -22.98
N ILE A 230 -7.58 24.94 -22.05
CA ILE A 230 -6.31 25.66 -22.23
C ILE A 230 -5.33 24.87 -23.11
N ASP A 231 -4.89 25.52 -24.18
CA ASP A 231 -3.90 25.00 -25.14
C ASP A 231 -2.71 25.97 -25.35
N ASP A 232 -1.80 25.61 -26.26
CA ASP A 232 -0.64 26.42 -26.62
C ASP A 232 -0.96 27.84 -27.14
N SER A 233 -2.12 28.06 -27.76
CA SER A 233 -2.52 29.40 -28.23
C SER A 233 -2.85 30.34 -27.06
N HIS A 234 -3.47 29.81 -26.01
CA HIS A 234 -3.74 30.54 -24.76
C HIS A 234 -2.44 30.86 -24.01
N VAL A 235 -1.49 29.92 -24.01
CA VAL A 235 -0.15 30.10 -23.41
C VAL A 235 0.68 31.15 -24.18
N ASP A 236 0.71 31.08 -25.51
CA ASP A 236 1.37 32.10 -26.33
C ASP A 236 0.69 33.47 -26.18
N ALA A 237 -0.64 33.48 -26.05
CA ALA A 237 -1.39 34.71 -25.81
C ALA A 237 -0.94 35.40 -24.52
N PHE A 238 -0.82 34.70 -23.39
CA PHE A 238 -0.31 35.30 -22.15
C PHE A 238 1.15 35.80 -22.30
N SER A 239 2.04 35.03 -22.93
CA SER A 239 3.44 35.43 -23.14
C SER A 239 3.59 36.67 -24.03
N SER A 240 2.61 36.93 -24.92
CA SER A 240 2.61 38.10 -25.81
C SER A 240 2.39 39.44 -25.09
N ASN A 241 1.89 39.44 -23.85
CA ASN A 241 1.61 40.66 -23.08
C ASN A 241 2.34 40.68 -21.72
N CYS A 242 2.43 39.53 -21.06
CA CYS A 242 2.98 39.41 -19.72
C CYS A 242 4.52 39.21 -19.76
N ILE A 243 5.26 40.20 -20.26
CA ILE A 243 6.73 40.13 -20.35
C ILE A 243 7.44 40.02 -18.99
N GLN A 244 6.71 40.26 -17.89
CA GLN A 244 7.17 40.14 -16.51
C GLN A 244 7.05 38.72 -15.94
N LEU A 245 6.49 37.76 -16.70
CA LEU A 245 6.23 36.39 -16.26
C LEU A 245 7.51 35.68 -15.75
N GLU A 246 7.51 35.34 -14.46
CA GLU A 246 8.56 34.60 -13.74
C GLU A 246 8.17 33.13 -13.50
N CYS A 247 6.87 32.85 -13.42
CA CYS A 247 6.33 31.53 -13.16
C CYS A 247 5.06 31.27 -13.98
N LEU A 248 5.03 30.14 -14.70
CA LEU A 248 3.86 29.64 -15.41
C LEU A 248 3.57 28.20 -14.95
N ALA A 249 2.33 27.94 -14.55
CA ALA A 249 1.84 26.59 -14.29
C ALA A 249 0.62 26.30 -15.17
N VAL A 250 0.64 25.15 -15.84
CA VAL A 250 -0.42 24.63 -16.72
C VAL A 250 -0.67 23.14 -16.44
N ASN A 251 -0.46 22.74 -15.18
CA ASN A 251 -0.62 21.36 -14.73
C ASN A 251 -2.04 20.86 -15.01
N PHE A 252 -2.18 19.63 -15.51
CA PHE A 252 -3.45 18.98 -15.89
C PHE A 252 -4.18 19.61 -17.08
N CYS A 253 -3.57 20.53 -17.84
CA CYS A 253 -4.13 21.05 -19.09
C CYS A 253 -3.77 20.15 -20.28
N ALA A 254 -4.59 19.12 -20.52
CA ALA A 254 -4.33 18.07 -21.51
C ALA A 254 -4.15 18.57 -22.97
N LYS A 255 -4.64 19.76 -23.32
CA LYS A 255 -4.47 20.36 -24.67
C LYS A 255 -3.17 21.15 -24.85
N VAL A 256 -2.33 21.28 -23.81
CA VAL A 256 -0.99 21.88 -23.94
C VAL A 256 -0.01 20.84 -24.48
N THR A 257 0.56 21.13 -25.65
CA THR A 257 1.49 20.25 -26.39
C THR A 257 2.93 20.75 -26.42
N GLY A 258 3.18 21.97 -25.92
CA GLY A 258 4.49 22.61 -25.87
C GLY A 258 4.88 23.39 -27.13
N ALA A 259 4.02 23.46 -28.15
CA ALA A 259 4.27 24.19 -29.40
C ALA A 259 4.63 25.68 -29.17
N SER A 260 4.04 26.29 -28.15
CA SER A 260 4.25 27.69 -27.75
C SER A 260 5.57 27.95 -27.03
N LEU A 261 6.24 26.93 -26.49
CA LEU A 261 7.36 27.14 -25.57
C LEU A 261 8.52 27.91 -26.20
N LYS A 262 8.78 27.73 -27.50
CA LYS A 262 9.82 28.48 -28.23
C LYS A 262 9.54 29.99 -28.23
N SER A 263 8.32 30.42 -28.57
CA SER A 263 7.95 31.84 -28.57
C SER A 263 7.81 32.40 -27.15
N VAL A 264 7.31 31.60 -26.19
CA VAL A 264 7.26 31.96 -24.76
C VAL A 264 8.67 32.28 -24.25
N PHE A 265 9.65 31.40 -24.44
CA PHE A 265 11.03 31.64 -23.99
C PHE A 265 11.77 32.71 -24.78
N GLN A 266 11.34 33.06 -26.00
CA GLN A 266 11.87 34.21 -26.73
C GLN A 266 11.36 35.55 -26.17
N ARG A 267 10.10 35.62 -25.70
CA ARG A 267 9.47 36.84 -25.16
C ARG A 267 9.67 37.01 -23.65
N SER A 268 9.29 36.01 -22.86
CA SER A 268 9.26 36.04 -21.39
C SER A 268 10.62 35.71 -20.79
N LYS A 269 11.63 36.56 -21.03
CA LYS A 269 13.02 36.36 -20.56
C LYS A 269 13.21 36.38 -19.03
N ARG A 270 12.14 36.54 -18.24
CA ARG A 270 12.14 36.36 -16.77
C ARG A 270 11.63 35.00 -16.30
N LEU A 271 11.12 34.14 -17.19
CA LEU A 271 10.48 32.88 -16.83
C LEU A 271 11.50 31.91 -16.19
N THR A 272 11.43 31.80 -14.86
CA THR A 272 12.30 30.94 -14.04
C THR A 272 11.62 29.63 -13.62
N CYS A 273 10.29 29.57 -13.58
CA CYS A 273 9.52 28.38 -13.17
C CYS A 273 8.46 28.00 -14.22
N LEU A 274 8.42 26.73 -14.61
CA LEU A 274 7.47 26.17 -15.58
C LEU A 274 6.94 24.82 -15.09
N LEU A 275 5.64 24.71 -14.80
CA LEU A 275 5.02 23.47 -14.29
C LEU A 275 3.99 22.93 -15.30
N MET A 276 4.22 21.71 -15.79
CA MET A 276 3.49 21.06 -16.90
C MET A 276 3.14 19.60 -16.57
N ASN A 277 2.93 19.27 -15.30
CA ASN A 277 2.53 17.95 -14.81
C ASN A 277 1.22 17.50 -15.50
N GLN A 278 1.13 16.25 -15.99
CA GLN A 278 -0.07 15.73 -16.68
C GLN A 278 -0.54 16.62 -17.87
N THR A 279 0.37 16.93 -18.80
CA THR A 279 0.07 17.63 -20.06
C THR A 279 0.56 16.82 -21.27
N ASN A 280 -0.03 17.03 -22.45
CA ASN A 280 0.24 16.20 -23.64
C ASN A 280 1.46 16.70 -24.44
N LEU A 281 2.57 16.94 -23.75
CA LEU A 281 3.79 17.52 -24.35
C LEU A 281 4.35 16.63 -25.46
N GLN A 282 4.51 17.21 -26.64
CA GLN A 282 5.06 16.49 -27.80
C GLN A 282 6.56 16.72 -27.88
N SER A 283 7.31 15.61 -27.94
CA SER A 283 8.79 15.65 -28.03
C SER A 283 9.26 16.52 -29.20
N GLU A 284 8.56 16.46 -30.33
CA GLU A 284 8.81 17.30 -31.51
C GLU A 284 8.73 18.81 -31.27
N HIS A 285 7.97 19.28 -30.29
CA HIS A 285 7.88 20.71 -29.96
C HIS A 285 9.02 21.12 -29.03
N LEU A 286 9.32 20.30 -28.03
CA LEU A 286 10.38 20.57 -27.06
C LEU A 286 11.78 20.54 -27.70
N MET A 287 12.03 19.65 -28.67
CA MET A 287 13.28 19.63 -29.46
C MET A 287 13.50 20.91 -30.29
N LYS A 288 12.45 21.71 -30.53
CA LYS A 288 12.53 22.98 -31.27
C LYS A 288 12.81 24.18 -30.35
N VAL A 289 12.93 24.00 -29.03
CA VAL A 289 13.16 25.07 -28.05
C VAL A 289 14.65 25.41 -27.93
N ASP A 290 14.95 26.69 -27.75
CA ASP A 290 16.32 27.23 -27.61
C ASP A 290 16.75 27.20 -26.13
N TRP A 291 16.85 26.00 -25.54
CA TRP A 291 16.97 25.76 -24.09
C TRP A 291 18.12 26.50 -23.40
N GLU A 292 19.28 26.59 -24.05
CA GLU A 292 20.45 27.36 -23.60
C GLU A 292 20.19 28.88 -23.48
N SER A 293 19.16 29.41 -24.16
CA SER A 293 18.75 30.81 -24.10
C SER A 293 17.70 31.12 -23.01
N THR A 294 17.33 30.12 -22.21
CA THR A 294 16.30 30.23 -21.17
C THR A 294 16.87 30.68 -19.84
N ALA A 295 16.05 31.41 -19.07
CA ALA A 295 16.31 31.72 -17.67
C ALA A 295 15.81 30.61 -16.71
N LEU A 296 15.45 29.43 -17.25
CA LEU A 296 14.70 28.42 -16.52
C LEU A 296 15.53 27.80 -15.39
N GLN A 297 14.93 27.74 -14.20
CA GLN A 297 15.52 27.20 -12.99
C GLN A 297 14.66 26.09 -12.40
N GLU A 298 13.35 26.08 -12.65
CA GLU A 298 12.40 25.18 -11.99
C GLU A 298 11.44 24.60 -13.03
N LEU A 299 11.43 23.27 -13.16
CA LEU A 299 10.65 22.55 -14.17
C LEU A 299 9.91 21.37 -13.54
N ASP A 300 8.62 21.23 -13.85
CA ASP A 300 7.88 19.97 -13.69
C ASP A 300 7.34 19.51 -15.05
N ILE A 301 7.65 18.28 -15.42
CA ILE A 301 7.20 17.55 -16.61
C ILE A 301 6.63 16.17 -16.25
N SER A 302 6.33 15.93 -14.98
CA SER A 302 5.92 14.62 -14.47
C SER A 302 4.63 14.11 -15.11
N ALA A 303 4.57 12.80 -15.34
CA ALA A 303 3.49 12.09 -16.02
C ALA A 303 3.16 12.71 -17.40
N THR A 304 4.18 12.77 -18.25
CA THR A 304 4.09 13.12 -19.67
C THR A 304 4.84 12.05 -20.48
N ASP A 305 4.41 11.77 -21.72
CA ASP A 305 5.01 10.72 -22.56
C ASP A 305 6.20 11.23 -23.40
N LEU A 306 7.10 11.99 -22.77
CA LEU A 306 8.31 12.50 -23.41
C LEU A 306 9.35 11.39 -23.67
N SER A 307 10.00 11.44 -24.84
CA SER A 307 11.02 10.46 -25.23
C SER A 307 12.35 10.69 -24.50
N SER A 308 13.16 9.63 -24.37
CA SER A 308 14.50 9.74 -23.76
C SER A 308 15.40 10.73 -24.51
N GLU A 309 15.29 10.81 -25.83
CA GLU A 309 16.04 11.78 -26.66
C GLU A 309 15.64 13.22 -26.31
N CYS A 310 14.34 13.50 -26.19
CA CYS A 310 13.84 14.82 -25.80
C CYS A 310 14.26 15.23 -24.39
N LEU A 311 14.22 14.28 -23.45
CA LEU A 311 14.71 14.50 -22.08
C LEU A 311 16.22 14.76 -22.04
N ILE A 312 17.01 14.13 -22.93
CA ILE A 312 18.45 14.35 -23.04
C ILE A 312 18.76 15.75 -23.60
N ASP A 313 18.13 16.16 -24.71
CA ASP A 313 18.29 17.51 -25.27
C ASP A 313 17.97 18.59 -24.23
N LEU A 314 16.79 18.48 -23.60
CA LEU A 314 16.29 19.40 -22.59
C LEU A 314 17.24 19.50 -21.38
N LEU A 315 17.61 18.37 -20.77
CA LEU A 315 18.39 18.37 -19.53
C LEU A 315 19.87 18.71 -19.73
N THR A 316 20.43 18.45 -20.92
CA THR A 316 21.80 18.83 -21.22
C THR A 316 21.94 20.31 -21.57
N ARG A 317 20.91 20.94 -22.17
CA ARG A 317 20.97 22.33 -22.64
C ARG A 317 20.47 23.39 -21.65
N ILE A 318 19.59 23.06 -20.69
CA ILE A 318 19.18 24.04 -19.66
C ILE A 318 20.38 24.38 -18.74
N PRO A 319 20.79 25.65 -18.61
CA PRO A 319 22.12 26.00 -18.07
C PRO A 319 22.19 26.16 -16.54
N ASN A 320 21.05 26.25 -15.84
CA ASN A 320 20.99 26.60 -14.41
C ASN A 320 19.84 25.91 -13.65
N LEU A 321 19.46 24.69 -14.05
CA LEU A 321 18.35 23.97 -13.43
C LEU A 321 18.59 23.72 -11.93
N ARG A 322 17.63 24.14 -11.11
CA ARG A 322 17.61 24.12 -9.64
C ARG A 322 16.56 23.16 -9.09
N PHE A 323 15.43 23.04 -9.77
CA PHE A 323 14.34 22.14 -9.43
C PHE A 323 13.94 21.34 -10.67
N LEU A 324 13.90 20.01 -10.56
CA LEU A 324 13.37 19.11 -11.57
C LEU A 324 12.35 18.17 -10.93
N ALA A 325 11.15 18.12 -11.50
CA ALA A 325 10.19 17.04 -11.29
C ALA A 325 9.90 16.33 -12.62
N ALA A 326 10.09 15.02 -12.62
CA ALA A 326 10.01 14.15 -13.79
C ALA A 326 9.53 12.73 -13.39
N GLY A 327 8.68 12.63 -12.36
CA GLY A 327 8.08 11.37 -11.94
C GLY A 327 7.08 10.83 -12.97
N GLN A 328 6.82 9.52 -12.98
CA GLN A 328 5.86 8.85 -13.87
C GLN A 328 6.09 9.07 -15.39
N ILE A 329 7.31 9.40 -15.83
CA ILE A 329 7.68 9.54 -17.26
C ILE A 329 8.33 8.26 -17.77
N ASN A 330 7.67 7.54 -18.69
CA ASN A 330 8.18 6.28 -19.24
C ASN A 330 9.55 6.41 -19.93
N GLY A 331 9.81 7.54 -20.61
CA GLY A 331 11.09 7.82 -21.29
C GLY A 331 12.25 8.16 -20.35
N PHE A 332 12.03 8.39 -19.06
CA PHE A 332 13.08 8.79 -18.12
C PHE A 332 13.80 7.55 -17.58
N ASN A 333 15.02 7.32 -18.04
CA ASN A 333 15.79 6.10 -17.77
C ASN A 333 17.28 6.38 -17.56
N ASP A 334 18.07 5.32 -17.34
CA ASP A 334 19.51 5.38 -17.10
C ASP A 334 20.31 6.16 -18.15
N SER A 335 19.88 6.16 -19.44
CA SER A 335 20.56 6.93 -20.48
C SER A 335 20.37 8.44 -20.30
N VAL A 336 19.20 8.87 -19.81
CA VAL A 336 18.88 10.26 -19.48
C VAL A 336 19.70 10.73 -18.29
N ILE A 337 19.74 9.94 -17.21
CA ILE A 337 20.60 10.19 -16.03
C ILE A 337 22.08 10.31 -16.44
N LYS A 338 22.56 9.37 -17.26
CA LYS A 338 23.95 9.34 -17.72
C LYS A 338 24.31 10.56 -18.55
N ALA A 339 23.51 10.91 -19.56
CA ALA A 339 23.76 12.10 -20.39
C ALA A 339 23.70 13.40 -19.55
N TYR A 340 22.79 13.50 -18.58
CA TYR A 340 22.70 14.65 -17.69
C TYR A 340 23.95 14.78 -16.77
N LEU A 341 24.60 13.67 -16.42
CA LEU A 341 25.89 13.65 -15.70
C LEU A 341 27.12 13.95 -16.56
N GLU A 342 27.11 13.53 -17.83
CA GLU A 342 28.25 13.65 -18.74
C GLU A 342 28.27 14.98 -19.50
N HIS A 343 27.09 15.56 -19.78
CA HIS A 343 26.94 16.74 -20.64
C HIS A 343 26.07 17.86 -20.06
N GLY A 344 25.28 17.61 -19.01
CA GLY A 344 24.38 18.59 -18.40
C GLY A 344 24.95 19.38 -17.22
N THR A 345 24.13 20.27 -16.64
CA THR A 345 24.56 21.24 -15.61
C THR A 345 23.82 21.13 -14.27
N ALA A 346 23.78 19.92 -13.68
CA ALA A 346 23.15 19.64 -12.38
C ALA A 346 23.74 20.39 -11.15
N LYS A 347 24.77 21.24 -11.32
CA LYS A 347 25.51 21.96 -10.24
C LYS A 347 24.65 22.88 -9.34
N ASN A 348 23.47 23.30 -9.80
CA ASN A 348 22.54 24.17 -9.06
C ASN A 348 21.33 23.40 -8.50
N LEU A 349 21.19 22.11 -8.81
CA LEU A 349 20.04 21.28 -8.47
C LEU A 349 19.92 21.09 -6.95
N ILE A 350 18.83 21.57 -6.37
CA ILE A 350 18.49 21.40 -4.94
C ILE A 350 17.21 20.56 -4.73
N ALA A 351 16.46 20.28 -5.80
CA ALA A 351 15.26 19.45 -5.75
C ALA A 351 15.21 18.50 -6.95
N LEU A 352 15.01 17.21 -6.69
CA LEU A 352 14.85 16.17 -7.70
C LEU A 352 13.68 15.27 -7.32
N ASP A 353 12.63 15.28 -8.14
CA ASP A 353 11.45 14.42 -7.99
C ASP A 353 11.37 13.45 -9.18
N LEU A 354 11.49 12.16 -8.89
CA LEU A 354 11.38 11.05 -9.85
C LEU A 354 10.37 10.01 -9.33
N ASP A 355 9.33 10.45 -8.62
CA ASP A 355 8.29 9.60 -8.06
C ASP A 355 7.72 8.62 -9.09
N SER A 356 7.66 7.34 -8.72
CA SER A 356 7.00 6.28 -9.50
C SER A 356 7.54 6.10 -10.92
N LEU A 357 8.84 6.30 -11.14
CA LEU A 357 9.54 5.77 -12.33
C LEU A 357 9.81 4.25 -12.17
N ASP A 358 9.74 3.50 -13.28
CA ASP A 358 10.08 2.07 -13.31
C ASP A 358 11.37 1.76 -14.12
N ASN A 359 11.80 2.65 -15.02
CA ASN A 359 12.85 2.40 -16.02
C ASN A 359 14.26 2.88 -15.63
N ILE A 360 14.56 2.97 -14.33
CA ILE A 360 15.79 3.55 -13.78
C ILE A 360 16.43 2.61 -12.75
N SER A 361 17.76 2.53 -12.71
CA SER A 361 18.50 1.62 -11.83
C SER A 361 19.07 2.29 -10.58
N ASP A 362 19.22 1.50 -9.52
CA ASP A 362 19.96 1.89 -8.31
C ASP A 362 21.40 2.30 -8.61
N GLU A 363 22.04 1.76 -9.66
CA GLU A 363 23.42 2.12 -10.03
C GLU A 363 23.47 3.52 -10.68
N ALA A 364 22.53 3.83 -11.58
CA ALA A 364 22.43 5.16 -12.18
C ALA A 364 22.04 6.23 -11.14
N LEU A 365 21.06 5.93 -10.29
CA LEU A 365 20.70 6.78 -9.13
C LEU A 365 21.88 6.96 -8.18
N TYR A 366 22.60 5.90 -7.82
CA TYR A 366 23.76 5.98 -6.94
C TYR A 366 24.87 6.85 -7.54
N LYS A 367 25.19 6.71 -8.83
CA LYS A 367 26.17 7.57 -9.52
C LYS A 367 25.75 9.03 -9.52
N PHE A 368 24.47 9.31 -9.79
CA PHE A 368 23.94 10.68 -9.77
C PHE A 368 24.01 11.30 -8.37
N LEU A 369 23.46 10.60 -7.38
CA LEU A 369 23.32 11.09 -6.01
C LEU A 369 24.65 11.07 -5.24
N SER A 370 25.62 10.23 -5.63
CA SER A 370 26.99 10.34 -5.09
C SER A 370 27.69 11.63 -5.53
N ARG A 371 27.41 12.10 -6.75
CA ARG A 371 28.01 13.32 -7.30
C ARG A 371 27.28 14.58 -6.86
N HIS A 372 25.94 14.56 -6.84
CA HIS A 372 25.09 15.74 -6.61
C HIS A 372 24.16 15.64 -5.39
N GLY A 373 24.16 14.56 -4.61
CA GLY A 373 23.28 14.43 -3.44
C GLY A 373 23.57 15.43 -2.33
N HIS A 374 24.83 15.84 -2.16
CA HIS A 374 25.25 16.78 -1.11
C HIS A 374 24.60 18.17 -1.20
N GLN A 375 24.25 18.61 -2.42
CA GLN A 375 23.59 19.89 -2.73
C GLN A 375 22.05 19.78 -2.74
N LEU A 376 21.47 18.57 -2.73
CA LEU A 376 20.01 18.40 -2.69
C LEU A 376 19.45 18.81 -1.32
N HIS A 377 18.35 19.55 -1.35
CA HIS A 377 17.51 19.90 -0.20
C HIS A 377 16.24 19.03 -0.14
N GLY A 378 15.81 18.48 -1.28
CA GLY A 378 14.70 17.54 -1.38
C GLY A 378 14.94 16.49 -2.47
N LEU A 379 14.54 15.26 -2.17
CA LEU A 379 14.55 14.13 -3.10
C LEU A 379 13.26 13.32 -2.93
N ALA A 380 12.56 13.06 -4.02
CA ALA A 380 11.39 12.19 -4.04
C ALA A 380 11.63 11.01 -4.99
N LEU A 381 11.63 9.81 -4.40
CA LEU A 381 11.82 8.50 -5.06
C LEU A 381 10.77 7.49 -4.52
N SER A 382 9.55 7.97 -4.26
CA SER A 382 8.43 7.13 -3.84
C SER A 382 7.90 6.28 -5.00
N GLY A 383 7.01 5.32 -4.73
CA GLY A 383 6.42 4.44 -5.75
C GLY A 383 7.34 3.36 -6.29
N MET A 384 8.52 3.74 -6.78
CA MET A 384 9.58 2.96 -7.44
C MET A 384 9.80 1.58 -6.76
N PRO A 385 9.38 0.44 -7.35
CA PRO A 385 9.39 -0.87 -6.70
C PRO A 385 10.76 -1.54 -6.63
N HIS A 386 11.70 -1.17 -7.50
CA HIS A 386 13.04 -1.74 -7.59
C HIS A 386 14.04 -1.15 -6.58
N ILE A 387 13.77 0.05 -6.05
CA ILE A 387 14.71 0.77 -5.17
C ILE A 387 15.02 -0.01 -3.88
N THR A 388 16.30 -0.06 -3.52
CA THR A 388 16.78 -0.91 -2.42
C THR A 388 17.09 -0.14 -1.12
N ASP A 389 16.99 -0.82 0.02
CA ASP A 389 17.49 -0.29 1.32
C ASP A 389 19.00 0.00 1.24
N SER A 390 19.74 -0.73 0.39
CA SER A 390 21.17 -0.53 0.15
C SER A 390 21.48 0.81 -0.54
N LEU A 391 20.68 1.24 -1.53
CA LEU A 391 20.79 2.59 -2.10
C LEU A 391 20.59 3.64 -1.01
N TRP A 392 19.54 3.50 -0.20
CA TRP A 392 19.29 4.43 0.91
C TRP A 392 20.42 4.46 1.93
N GLN A 393 20.93 3.32 2.38
CA GLN A 393 22.06 3.26 3.32
C GLN A 393 23.35 3.89 2.75
N SER A 394 23.55 3.81 1.43
CA SER A 394 24.76 4.31 0.78
C SER A 394 24.69 5.82 0.49
N VAL A 395 23.49 6.35 0.21
CA VAL A 395 23.29 7.77 -0.14
C VAL A 395 22.84 8.62 1.05
N LEU A 396 22.21 8.05 2.08
CA LEU A 396 21.84 8.76 3.33
C LEU A 396 22.99 9.59 3.95
N PRO A 397 24.25 9.10 4.01
CA PRO A 397 25.38 9.89 4.53
C PRO A 397 25.83 11.03 3.61
N ILE A 398 25.45 10.99 2.32
CA ILE A 398 25.81 11.99 1.31
C ILE A 398 24.86 13.19 1.39
N PHE A 399 23.62 12.98 1.86
CA PHE A 399 22.59 14.01 2.05
C PHE A 399 22.86 14.93 3.27
N GLN A 400 23.88 15.77 3.16
CA GLN A 400 24.19 16.79 4.17
C GLN A 400 23.07 17.85 4.32
N ASN A 401 22.27 18.07 3.26
CA ASN A 401 21.20 19.06 3.22
C ASN A 401 19.79 18.49 2.93
N ALA A 402 19.66 17.19 2.59
CA ALA A 402 18.43 16.63 2.01
C ALA A 402 17.47 15.97 3.01
N ARG A 403 16.32 15.53 2.49
CA ARG A 403 15.14 14.98 3.21
C ARG A 403 14.66 13.74 2.43
N ILE A 404 14.31 12.63 3.12
CA ILE A 404 14.34 11.26 2.55
C ILE A 404 13.02 10.46 2.69
N LEU A 405 12.76 9.56 1.73
CA LEU A 405 11.69 8.53 1.60
C LEU A 405 12.33 7.15 1.16
N GLN A 406 11.66 5.97 1.11
CA GLN A 406 12.34 4.61 1.19
C GLN A 406 11.74 3.38 0.40
N LYS A 407 12.54 2.33 0.05
CA LYS A 407 12.10 0.92 -0.32
C LYS A 407 13.16 -0.25 -0.13
N LYS A 408 12.94 -1.54 -0.57
CA LYS A 408 13.39 -2.83 0.09
C LYS A 408 13.81 -4.10 -0.76
N ILE A 409 14.50 -5.12 -0.16
CA ILE A 409 15.03 -6.41 -0.77
C ILE A 409 14.51 -7.76 -0.11
N SER A 410 14.70 -8.93 -0.76
CA SER A 410 14.24 -10.32 -0.40
C SER A 410 15.29 -11.28 0.25
N GLN A 411 14.92 -12.55 0.59
CA GLN A 411 15.66 -13.43 1.55
C GLN A 411 15.91 -14.92 1.18
N ILE A 412 15.44 -15.45 0.03
CA ILE A 412 15.28 -16.92 -0.16
C ILE A 412 16.61 -17.69 -0.30
N LYS A 413 17.58 -17.19 -1.09
CA LYS A 413 18.78 -17.95 -1.49
C LYS A 413 19.62 -18.45 -0.29
N THR A 414 19.65 -17.66 0.79
CA THR A 414 20.35 -17.97 2.05
C THR A 414 19.89 -19.27 2.73
N LEU A 415 18.63 -19.72 2.56
CA LEU A 415 18.18 -21.00 3.15
C LEU A 415 18.72 -22.22 2.41
N LEU A 416 19.01 -22.07 1.12
CA LEU A 416 19.38 -23.18 0.23
C LEU A 416 20.89 -23.44 0.29
N GLU A 417 21.70 -22.39 0.34
CA GLU A 417 23.15 -22.46 0.62
C GLU A 417 23.44 -23.16 1.96
N LEU A 418 22.63 -22.86 2.99
CA LEU A 418 22.74 -23.48 4.31
C LEU A 418 22.32 -24.96 4.37
N SER A 419 21.75 -25.51 3.29
CA SER A 419 21.51 -26.93 3.11
C SER A 419 22.67 -27.59 2.35
N LYS A 420 23.13 -26.98 1.24
CA LYS A 420 24.30 -27.45 0.48
C LYS A 420 25.55 -27.58 1.37
N ASN A 421 25.79 -26.60 2.25
CA ASN A 421 26.98 -26.57 3.10
C ASN A 421 26.88 -27.44 4.39
N HIS A 422 25.79 -28.17 4.60
CA HIS A 422 25.57 -28.97 5.82
C HIS A 422 24.76 -30.24 5.55
N PHE A 423 25.45 -31.38 5.43
CA PHE A 423 24.84 -32.68 5.10
C PHE A 423 23.62 -33.04 5.96
N THR A 424 23.65 -32.76 7.27
CA THR A 424 22.56 -33.07 8.23
C THR A 424 21.35 -32.13 8.18
N LYS A 425 21.36 -31.08 7.35
CA LYS A 425 20.22 -30.16 7.14
C LYS A 425 19.50 -30.47 5.84
N LEU A 426 18.18 -30.29 5.87
CA LEU A 426 17.26 -30.54 4.76
C LEU A 426 16.46 -29.27 4.50
N THR A 427 16.31 -28.85 3.23
CA THR A 427 15.37 -27.78 2.86
C THR A 427 14.07 -28.39 2.36
N PHE A 428 12.99 -28.02 3.03
CA PHE A 428 11.63 -28.34 2.64
C PHE A 428 11.00 -27.12 1.95
N GLU A 429 10.19 -27.38 0.93
CA GLU A 429 9.20 -26.44 0.40
C GLU A 429 7.82 -27.01 0.72
N ALA A 430 6.88 -26.15 1.06
CA ALA A 430 5.49 -26.56 1.24
C ALA A 430 4.55 -25.53 0.61
N SER A 431 3.68 -26.03 -0.26
CA SER A 431 2.70 -25.22 -0.96
C SER A 431 1.56 -24.85 -0.03
N VAL A 432 1.12 -23.60 -0.11
CA VAL A 432 0.08 -23.03 0.75
C VAL A 432 -0.77 -22.09 -0.08
N THR A 433 -2.07 -22.02 0.24
CA THR A 433 -2.95 -21.02 -0.36
C THR A 433 -2.36 -19.61 -0.16
N THR A 434 -2.05 -18.93 -1.27
CA THR A 434 -1.39 -17.61 -1.28
C THR A 434 -2.06 -16.65 -0.30
N GLY A 435 -1.28 -15.89 0.45
CA GLY A 435 -1.74 -15.00 1.52
C GLY A 435 -1.77 -15.64 2.92
N LEU A 436 -1.63 -16.97 3.04
CA LEU A 436 -1.60 -17.68 4.33
C LEU A 436 -0.18 -18.17 4.72
N GLU A 437 0.84 -17.72 4.02
CA GLU A 437 2.24 -18.16 4.19
C GLU A 437 2.76 -17.92 5.61
N GLN A 438 2.46 -16.76 6.19
CA GLN A 438 2.86 -16.46 7.58
C GLN A 438 2.17 -17.40 8.59
N THR A 439 0.92 -17.79 8.35
CA THR A 439 0.19 -18.71 9.24
C THR A 439 0.77 -20.13 9.18
N ALA A 440 1.29 -20.54 8.01
CA ALA A 440 2.04 -21.78 7.84
C ALA A 440 3.43 -21.72 8.48
N LEU A 441 4.15 -20.59 8.39
CA LEU A 441 5.39 -20.36 9.15
C LEU A 441 5.14 -20.42 10.66
N ASP A 442 4.06 -19.82 11.14
CA ASP A 442 3.65 -19.85 12.55
C ASP A 442 3.30 -21.30 13.01
N GLU A 443 2.89 -22.20 12.11
CA GLU A 443 2.77 -23.65 12.39
C GLU A 443 4.14 -24.35 12.37
N LEU A 444 5.01 -24.05 11.39
CA LEU A 444 6.34 -24.64 11.29
C LEU A 444 7.20 -24.36 12.53
N PHE A 445 7.21 -23.12 13.03
CA PHE A 445 7.90 -22.77 14.27
C PHE A 445 7.31 -23.44 15.52
N GLU A 446 6.04 -23.85 15.49
CA GLU A 446 5.38 -24.61 16.56
C GLU A 446 5.76 -26.09 16.51
N LYS A 447 5.70 -26.74 15.33
CA LYS A 447 5.92 -28.18 15.19
C LYS A 447 7.40 -28.60 15.18
N PHE A 448 8.29 -27.78 14.60
CA PHE A 448 9.72 -28.07 14.51
C PHE A 448 10.57 -27.27 15.52
N GLY A 449 9.99 -26.20 16.09
CA GLY A 449 10.62 -25.32 17.07
C GLY A 449 11.26 -24.06 16.49
N LYS A 450 11.33 -22.99 17.30
CA LYS A 450 11.75 -21.63 16.90
C LYS A 450 13.16 -21.49 16.30
N ASN A 451 13.98 -22.54 16.34
CA ASN A 451 15.37 -22.51 15.86
C ASN A 451 15.52 -22.97 14.40
N ILE A 452 14.44 -23.38 13.72
CA ILE A 452 14.47 -23.55 12.26
C ILE A 452 14.71 -22.20 11.58
N LYS A 453 15.43 -22.21 10.45
CA LYS A 453 15.42 -21.07 9.54
C LYS A 453 14.31 -21.29 8.52
N ALA A 454 13.44 -20.31 8.34
CA ALA A 454 12.31 -20.41 7.44
C ALA A 454 11.93 -19.04 6.85
N CYS A 455 11.43 -19.04 5.62
CA CYS A 455 10.93 -17.86 4.91
C CYS A 455 9.76 -18.24 4.00
N PHE A 456 9.23 -17.29 3.24
CA PHE A 456 8.15 -17.56 2.29
C PHE A 456 8.34 -16.84 0.95
N SER A 457 7.68 -17.36 -0.07
CA SER A 457 7.40 -16.68 -1.34
C SER A 457 5.89 -16.79 -1.62
N ARG A 458 5.40 -16.20 -2.71
CA ARG A 458 3.97 -16.17 -3.04
C ARG A 458 3.39 -17.59 -3.19
N GLY A 459 2.59 -18.03 -2.21
CA GLY A 459 1.99 -19.37 -2.16
C GLY A 459 2.88 -20.51 -1.65
N ARG A 460 4.06 -20.21 -1.07
CA ARG A 460 5.03 -21.24 -0.65
C ARG A 460 5.77 -20.84 0.62
N VAL A 461 5.98 -21.80 1.52
CA VAL A 461 6.91 -21.65 2.66
C VAL A 461 8.13 -22.56 2.47
N PHE A 462 9.31 -22.04 2.82
CA PHE A 462 10.58 -22.75 2.75
C PHE A 462 11.16 -22.83 4.15
N PHE A 463 11.65 -24.01 4.56
CA PHE A 463 12.26 -24.17 5.89
C PHE A 463 13.39 -25.20 5.90
N ASN A 464 14.43 -24.90 6.69
CA ASN A 464 15.48 -25.86 7.02
C ASN A 464 15.10 -26.62 8.31
N THR A 465 15.08 -27.94 8.24
CA THR A 465 15.05 -28.81 9.43
C THR A 465 16.27 -29.73 9.45
N LYS A 466 16.49 -30.44 10.55
CA LYS A 466 17.48 -31.53 10.63
C LYS A 466 16.84 -32.86 10.22
N PHE A 467 17.70 -33.81 9.82
CA PHE A 467 17.30 -35.19 9.53
C PHE A 467 16.53 -35.85 10.70
N ASP A 468 16.97 -35.69 11.96
CA ASP A 468 16.30 -36.27 13.15
C ASP A 468 14.87 -35.77 13.41
N LYS A 469 14.39 -34.79 12.64
CA LYS A 469 13.09 -34.12 12.87
C LYS A 469 12.19 -34.04 11.64
N TYR A 470 12.51 -34.71 10.54
CA TYR A 470 11.68 -34.56 9.33
C TYR A 470 10.22 -35.01 9.54
N GLN A 471 9.97 -36.09 10.30
CA GLN A 471 8.65 -36.72 10.46
C GLN A 471 7.55 -35.78 10.99
N SER A 472 7.93 -34.69 11.69
CA SER A 472 7.00 -33.64 12.11
C SER A 472 6.22 -32.99 10.96
N TYR A 473 6.64 -33.15 9.70
CA TYR A 473 5.89 -32.68 8.52
C TYR A 473 4.49 -33.31 8.43
N LYS A 474 4.31 -34.56 8.87
CA LYS A 474 3.01 -35.27 8.89
C LYS A 474 2.01 -34.65 9.89
N LEU A 475 2.44 -33.69 10.71
CA LEU A 475 1.59 -32.92 11.65
C LEU A 475 1.09 -31.58 11.08
N LEU A 476 1.57 -31.16 9.91
CA LEU A 476 1.23 -29.86 9.33
C LEU A 476 -0.16 -29.88 8.70
N ARG A 477 -1.05 -28.98 9.16
CA ARG A 477 -2.42 -28.86 8.65
C ARG A 477 -2.67 -27.62 7.79
N SER A 478 -1.74 -26.66 7.77
CA SER A 478 -1.84 -25.39 7.03
C SER A 478 -1.43 -25.47 5.55
N VAL A 479 -0.68 -26.50 5.16
CA VAL A 479 -0.06 -26.65 3.83
C VAL A 479 -0.73 -27.75 3.00
N ASP A 480 -0.81 -27.55 1.68
CA ASP A 480 -1.53 -28.41 0.74
C ASP A 480 -0.69 -29.60 0.21
N ARG A 481 0.62 -29.40 0.01
CA ARG A 481 1.64 -30.43 -0.27
C ARG A 481 2.99 -30.06 0.37
N VAL A 482 3.84 -31.04 0.64
CA VAL A 482 5.19 -30.88 1.18
C VAL A 482 6.21 -31.61 0.31
N ASN A 483 7.30 -30.92 -0.05
CA ASN A 483 8.35 -31.39 -0.95
C ASN A 483 9.73 -31.23 -0.28
N VAL A 484 10.66 -32.15 -0.52
CA VAL A 484 12.08 -32.02 -0.12
C VAL A 484 12.88 -31.57 -1.32
N LEU A 485 13.61 -30.45 -1.20
CA LEU A 485 14.35 -29.88 -2.32
C LEU A 485 15.73 -30.53 -2.50
N ALA A 486 15.95 -31.09 -3.69
CA ALA A 486 17.24 -31.60 -4.15
C ALA A 486 18.21 -30.48 -4.51
N GLY A 487 17.69 -29.33 -4.98
CA GLY A 487 18.54 -28.17 -5.19
C GLY A 487 17.83 -26.95 -5.74
N PHE A 488 18.63 -25.89 -5.85
CA PHE A 488 18.30 -24.59 -6.45
C PHE A 488 19.53 -24.09 -7.21
N THR A 489 19.28 -23.44 -8.34
CA THR A 489 20.25 -22.65 -9.11
C THR A 489 19.52 -21.54 -9.88
N THR A 490 20.25 -20.51 -10.28
CA THR A 490 19.79 -19.60 -11.35
C THR A 490 20.33 -20.13 -12.69
N VAL A 491 19.60 -19.95 -13.79
CA VAL A 491 20.01 -20.35 -15.16
C VAL A 491 19.82 -19.19 -16.15
N SER A 492 20.69 -19.08 -17.15
CA SER A 492 20.65 -18.01 -18.14
C SER A 492 19.74 -18.37 -19.32
N LEU A 493 18.47 -17.98 -19.28
CA LEU A 493 17.53 -18.20 -20.38
C LEU A 493 17.67 -17.10 -21.44
N ASN A 494 17.82 -17.50 -22.70
CA ASN A 494 17.97 -16.59 -23.84
C ASN A 494 16.63 -15.94 -24.21
N ASN A 495 15.52 -16.64 -23.97
CA ASN A 495 14.15 -16.18 -24.23
C ASN A 495 13.83 -15.87 -25.71
N ASP A 496 14.63 -16.38 -26.64
CA ASP A 496 14.38 -16.38 -28.09
C ASP A 496 13.85 -17.75 -28.54
N LEU A 497 12.73 -17.76 -29.28
CA LEU A 497 12.14 -18.99 -29.82
C LEU A 497 13.09 -19.77 -30.73
N GLN A 498 14.05 -19.12 -31.39
CA GLN A 498 15.10 -19.78 -32.17
C GLN A 498 16.14 -20.50 -31.29
N LEU A 499 16.26 -20.10 -30.02
CA LEU A 499 17.20 -20.64 -29.03
C LEU A 499 16.52 -21.54 -27.98
N LYS A 500 15.23 -21.86 -28.15
CA LYS A 500 14.42 -22.72 -27.27
C LYS A 500 15.10 -24.03 -26.86
N SER A 501 15.89 -24.64 -27.74
CA SER A 501 16.66 -25.85 -27.43
C SER A 501 17.73 -25.60 -26.36
N LYS A 502 18.47 -24.49 -26.44
CA LYS A 502 19.44 -24.09 -25.41
C LYS A 502 18.76 -23.79 -24.08
N ASP A 503 17.64 -23.07 -24.11
CA ASP A 503 16.86 -22.75 -22.91
C ASP A 503 16.36 -24.03 -22.21
N LEU A 504 15.94 -25.05 -22.97
CA LEU A 504 15.58 -26.36 -22.43
C LEU A 504 16.80 -27.17 -21.94
N ASP A 505 17.95 -27.08 -22.61
CA ASP A 505 19.19 -27.73 -22.17
C ASP A 505 19.73 -27.11 -20.86
N GLU A 506 19.60 -25.79 -20.64
CA GLU A 506 19.92 -25.16 -19.36
C GLU A 506 19.03 -25.68 -18.22
N ILE A 507 17.71 -25.71 -18.42
CA ILE A 507 16.77 -26.32 -17.46
C ILE A 507 17.12 -27.78 -17.18
N LYS A 508 17.39 -28.58 -18.23
CA LYS A 508 17.80 -29.99 -18.13
C LYS A 508 19.11 -30.14 -17.35
N ASN A 509 20.11 -29.31 -17.63
CA ASN A 509 21.42 -29.38 -16.99
C ASN A 509 21.37 -29.17 -15.46
N THR A 510 20.34 -28.49 -14.93
CA THR A 510 20.16 -28.36 -13.47
C THR A 510 20.05 -29.71 -12.73
N VAL A 511 19.60 -30.78 -13.39
CA VAL A 511 19.59 -32.15 -12.84
C VAL A 511 20.99 -32.60 -12.37
N LYS A 512 22.06 -32.12 -13.03
CA LYS A 512 23.46 -32.42 -12.68
C LYS A 512 23.96 -31.64 -11.45
N VAL A 513 23.29 -30.54 -11.09
CA VAL A 513 23.68 -29.59 -10.04
C VAL A 513 22.96 -29.87 -8.70
N PHE A 514 21.90 -30.69 -8.72
CA PHE A 514 21.06 -30.96 -7.57
C PHE A 514 21.43 -32.27 -6.86
N ASP A 515 21.37 -32.25 -5.53
CA ASP A 515 21.68 -33.37 -4.63
C ASP A 515 20.45 -34.29 -4.53
N TRP A 516 20.31 -35.17 -5.52
CA TRP A 516 19.21 -36.11 -5.62
C TRP A 516 19.35 -37.30 -4.67
N GLU A 517 20.56 -37.86 -4.52
CA GLU A 517 20.79 -39.10 -3.78
C GLU A 517 20.37 -38.97 -2.31
N LYS A 518 20.72 -37.85 -1.68
CA LYS A 518 20.27 -37.49 -0.33
C LYS A 518 18.75 -37.41 -0.22
N VAL A 519 18.07 -36.84 -1.22
CA VAL A 519 16.61 -36.61 -1.19
C VAL A 519 15.82 -37.88 -1.52
N ILE A 520 16.32 -38.73 -2.42
CA ILE A 520 15.72 -40.01 -2.77
C ILE A 520 15.76 -40.97 -1.57
N ALA A 521 16.88 -41.02 -0.83
CA ALA A 521 16.98 -41.81 0.40
C ALA A 521 15.93 -41.40 1.45
N ILE A 522 15.72 -40.09 1.63
CA ILE A 522 14.69 -39.56 2.55
C ILE A 522 13.28 -39.91 2.08
N TRP A 523 13.01 -39.83 0.79
CA TRP A 523 11.72 -40.25 0.22
C TRP A 523 11.46 -41.74 0.45
N GLN A 524 12.48 -42.60 0.25
CA GLN A 524 12.40 -44.04 0.50
C GLN A 524 12.06 -44.35 1.96
N GLU A 525 12.71 -43.69 2.92
CA GLU A 525 12.46 -43.82 4.35
C GLU A 525 11.04 -43.35 4.75
N ILE A 526 10.53 -42.31 4.07
CA ILE A 526 9.24 -41.68 4.38
C ILE A 526 8.02 -42.48 3.88
N GLU A 527 8.12 -43.03 2.66
CA GLU A 527 7.06 -43.80 2.00
C GLU A 527 7.20 -45.32 2.21
N GLY A 528 8.35 -45.80 2.70
CA GLY A 528 8.61 -47.23 2.92
C GLY A 528 8.81 -48.03 1.62
N PHE A 529 9.52 -47.46 0.64
CA PHE A 529 9.66 -48.07 -0.69
C PHE A 529 10.73 -49.19 -0.70
N ASP A 530 10.27 -50.43 -0.56
CA ASP A 530 11.07 -51.66 -0.67
C ASP A 530 11.24 -52.07 -2.15
N GLY A 531 12.09 -51.33 -2.88
CA GLY A 531 12.36 -51.58 -4.29
C GLY A 531 13.67 -50.93 -4.75
N ASN A 532 14.21 -51.40 -5.88
CA ASN A 532 15.52 -51.00 -6.36
C ASN A 532 15.50 -49.57 -6.94
N LEU A 533 15.99 -48.60 -6.17
CA LEU A 533 16.12 -47.19 -6.56
C LEU A 533 17.15 -46.92 -7.66
N TYR A 534 18.14 -47.80 -7.84
CA TYR A 534 19.29 -47.60 -8.73
C TYR A 534 19.46 -48.80 -9.70
N PRO A 535 18.45 -49.12 -10.53
CA PRO A 535 18.51 -50.26 -11.43
C PRO A 535 19.59 -50.11 -12.50
N THR A 536 20.25 -51.22 -12.81
CA THR A 536 21.14 -51.31 -13.98
C THR A 536 20.36 -51.15 -15.27
N ARG A 537 21.02 -50.69 -16.34
CA ARG A 537 20.36 -50.48 -17.64
C ARG A 537 19.63 -51.74 -18.15
N LYS A 538 20.23 -52.92 -17.95
CA LYS A 538 19.64 -54.24 -18.29
C LYS A 538 18.37 -54.57 -17.50
N GLN A 539 18.24 -54.11 -16.25
CA GLN A 539 17.02 -54.29 -15.45
C GLN A 539 15.91 -53.34 -15.94
N TYR A 540 16.25 -52.08 -16.22
CA TYR A 540 15.33 -51.10 -16.80
C TYR A 540 14.80 -51.55 -18.16
N GLU A 541 15.66 -52.00 -19.08
CA GLU A 541 15.27 -52.46 -20.41
C GLU A 541 14.24 -53.60 -20.33
N ARG A 542 14.50 -54.62 -19.48
CA ARG A 542 13.57 -55.73 -19.22
C ARG A 542 12.22 -55.26 -18.66
N ALA A 543 12.24 -54.35 -17.68
CA ALA A 543 11.01 -53.86 -17.06
C ALA A 543 10.20 -52.94 -18.00
N SER A 544 10.88 -52.15 -18.84
CA SER A 544 10.25 -51.29 -19.84
C SER A 544 9.58 -52.10 -20.96
N SER A 545 10.10 -53.28 -21.32
CA SER A 545 9.45 -54.18 -22.28
C SER A 545 8.08 -54.66 -21.79
N ASN A 546 7.96 -55.01 -20.50
CA ASN A 546 6.71 -55.54 -19.92
C ASN A 546 5.57 -54.51 -19.80
N ASN A 547 5.83 -53.21 -19.98
CA ASN A 547 4.79 -52.18 -19.99
C ASN A 547 4.08 -52.04 -21.34
N PHE A 548 4.65 -52.56 -22.43
CA PHE A 548 4.11 -52.38 -23.80
C PHE A 548 3.01 -53.38 -24.19
N SER A 549 2.79 -54.43 -23.40
CA SER A 549 1.90 -55.56 -23.72
C SER A 549 0.50 -55.46 -23.11
N ILE A 550 0.07 -54.29 -22.64
CA ILE A 550 -1.20 -54.10 -21.89
C ILE A 550 -2.16 -53.12 -22.61
N THR A 551 -1.74 -52.46 -23.70
CA THR A 551 -2.41 -51.25 -24.20
C THR A 551 -3.36 -51.40 -25.40
N GLU A 552 -3.57 -52.60 -25.97
CA GLU A 552 -4.36 -52.75 -27.21
C GLU A 552 -5.84 -53.17 -27.01
N ASP A 553 -6.20 -53.87 -25.93
CA ASP A 553 -7.49 -54.58 -25.82
C ASP A 553 -8.70 -53.80 -25.22
N GLN A 554 -8.58 -52.49 -24.94
CA GLN A 554 -9.68 -51.70 -24.31
C GLN A 554 -10.01 -50.36 -24.99
N ALA A 555 -9.76 -50.25 -26.30
CA ALA A 555 -10.01 -49.03 -27.07
C ALA A 555 -11.36 -48.99 -27.83
N SER A 556 -12.40 -49.71 -27.37
CA SER A 556 -13.72 -49.70 -28.02
C SER A 556 -14.90 -50.05 -27.10
N GLU A 557 -15.53 -49.04 -26.47
CA GLU A 557 -16.99 -48.85 -26.54
C GLU A 557 -17.49 -47.55 -25.86
N LYS A 558 -18.60 -47.04 -26.41
CA LYS A 558 -19.63 -46.16 -25.81
C LYS A 558 -19.29 -44.69 -25.46
N SER A 559 -20.05 -43.82 -26.12
CA SER A 559 -20.35 -42.44 -25.75
C SER A 559 -21.62 -42.35 -24.88
N ASP A 560 -21.86 -41.13 -24.38
CA ASP A 560 -23.13 -40.54 -23.98
C ASP A 560 -23.82 -40.91 -22.63
N ASP A 561 -24.14 -39.82 -21.93
CA ASP A 561 -25.25 -39.52 -21.01
C ASP A 561 -25.43 -40.08 -19.58
N SER A 562 -25.79 -39.11 -18.72
CA SER A 562 -26.66 -39.17 -17.52
C SER A 562 -26.05 -39.51 -16.14
N GLU A 563 -26.90 -39.40 -15.10
CA GLU A 563 -26.53 -39.05 -13.71
C GLU A 563 -26.62 -40.21 -12.71
N ASN A 564 -25.87 -40.09 -11.59
CA ASN A 564 -25.88 -40.93 -10.37
C ASN A 564 -25.31 -42.36 -10.59
N ASP A 565 -24.42 -42.87 -9.73
CA ASP A 565 -24.78 -43.37 -8.40
C ASP A 565 -23.61 -43.40 -7.39
N GLU A 566 -23.89 -43.88 -6.17
CA GLU A 566 -22.97 -43.93 -5.02
C GLU A 566 -21.99 -45.12 -5.07
N VAL A 567 -20.75 -44.93 -4.59
CA VAL A 567 -19.80 -46.03 -4.32
C VAL A 567 -19.23 -45.92 -2.91
N GLU A 568 -19.60 -46.87 -2.05
CA GLU A 568 -19.13 -47.00 -0.67
C GLU A 568 -17.69 -47.55 -0.62
N PHE A 569 -16.81 -46.92 0.17
CA PHE A 569 -15.42 -47.38 0.36
C PHE A 569 -15.16 -47.77 1.83
N LYS A 570 -15.06 -49.08 2.08
CA LYS A 570 -14.54 -49.63 3.35
C LYS A 570 -13.01 -49.58 3.36
N CYS A 571 -12.43 -49.37 4.54
CA CYS A 571 -10.99 -49.43 4.76
C CYS A 571 -10.71 -50.06 6.13
N GLU A 572 -9.98 -51.18 6.12
CA GLU A 572 -9.64 -51.91 7.34
C GLU A 572 -8.42 -51.30 8.04
N LYS A 573 -8.35 -51.49 9.37
CA LYS A 573 -7.30 -50.90 10.22
C LYS A 573 -6.13 -51.88 10.35
N VAL A 574 -4.91 -51.38 10.13
CA VAL A 574 -3.68 -52.05 10.57
C VAL A 574 -2.91 -51.13 11.51
N PHE A 575 -2.64 -51.62 12.72
CA PHE A 575 -1.72 -51.01 13.69
C PHE A 575 -0.33 -51.61 13.48
N PHE A 576 0.74 -50.85 13.73
CA PHE A 576 2.08 -51.42 13.91
C PHE A 576 2.84 -50.72 15.04
N GLU A 577 3.54 -51.53 15.84
CA GLU A 577 4.28 -51.09 17.02
C GLU A 577 5.75 -50.79 16.70
N LYS A 578 6.40 -50.00 17.55
CA LYS A 578 7.83 -49.71 17.48
C LYS A 578 8.66 -50.73 18.26
N THR A 579 9.40 -51.61 17.57
CA THR A 579 10.69 -52.15 18.09
C THR A 579 11.49 -52.84 16.98
N GLN A 580 12.49 -52.13 16.42
CA GLN A 580 13.78 -52.65 15.91
C GLN A 580 14.53 -51.51 15.19
N LEU A 581 15.55 -50.90 15.83
CA LEU A 581 16.27 -49.75 15.26
C LEU A 581 17.74 -49.64 15.77
N GLU A 582 18.36 -50.76 16.17
CA GLU A 582 19.69 -50.77 16.83
C GLU A 582 20.67 -51.79 16.23
N LYS A 583 20.51 -52.18 14.95
CA LYS A 583 21.37 -53.21 14.30
C LYS A 583 21.81 -52.96 12.84
N ALA A 584 21.58 -51.76 12.29
CA ALA A 584 21.80 -51.47 10.87
C ALA A 584 22.86 -50.37 10.60
N LEU A 585 23.97 -50.36 11.35
CA LEU A 585 24.99 -49.30 11.25
C LEU A 585 26.44 -49.78 11.45
N ASP A 586 26.79 -50.99 11.02
CA ASP A 586 28.16 -51.54 11.19
C ASP A 586 28.60 -52.52 10.08
N SER A 587 28.15 -52.31 8.83
CA SER A 587 28.38 -53.27 7.73
C SER A 587 28.60 -52.62 6.35
N VAL A 588 29.43 -51.59 6.25
CA VAL A 588 29.84 -50.96 4.97
C VAL A 588 31.37 -50.76 4.89
N LEU A 589 32.15 -51.78 5.24
CA LEU A 589 33.61 -51.83 5.06
C LEU A 589 34.12 -53.25 4.78
N THR A 590 33.92 -53.76 3.56
CA THR A 590 34.87 -54.64 2.83
C THR A 590 34.40 -54.83 1.39
N LEU A 591 35.33 -54.76 0.43
CA LEU A 591 35.18 -55.33 -0.91
C LEU A 591 35.95 -56.65 -0.97
N SER A 592 35.32 -57.70 -1.48
CA SER A 592 35.99 -58.92 -1.96
C SER A 592 35.05 -59.64 -2.92
N ASP A 593 35.57 -60.07 -4.06
CA ASP A 593 34.82 -60.81 -5.07
C ASP A 593 34.47 -62.23 -4.60
N ASP A 594 33.31 -62.74 -5.04
CA ASP A 594 33.15 -64.16 -5.38
C ASP A 594 31.92 -64.34 -6.27
N GLU A 595 32.03 -65.19 -7.30
CA GLU A 595 30.92 -65.50 -8.22
C GLU A 595 30.08 -66.70 -7.74
N ASN A 596 28.86 -66.82 -8.28
CA ASN A 596 28.01 -68.02 -8.23
C ASN A 596 27.38 -68.39 -6.87
N ASN A 597 26.33 -67.66 -6.46
CA ASN A 597 25.08 -68.27 -5.95
C ASN A 597 23.94 -67.23 -5.82
N ILE A 598 23.21 -66.98 -6.92
CA ILE A 598 21.99 -66.15 -6.87
C ILE A 598 20.78 -67.04 -6.62
N THR A 599 20.40 -67.20 -5.35
CA THR A 599 19.02 -67.51 -4.99
C THR A 599 18.18 -66.24 -5.16
N VAL A 600 17.17 -66.29 -6.03
CA VAL A 600 16.35 -65.10 -6.35
C VAL A 600 15.37 -64.82 -5.21
N ASN A 601 15.68 -63.81 -4.39
CA ASN A 601 14.69 -63.21 -3.50
C ASN A 601 13.72 -62.36 -4.34
N ASN A 602 12.42 -62.54 -4.12
CA ASN A 602 11.39 -61.95 -5.00
C ASN A 602 11.19 -60.43 -4.86
N ASN A 603 11.94 -59.73 -4.01
CA ASN A 603 11.81 -58.29 -3.79
C ASN A 603 12.64 -57.43 -4.77
N ASP A 604 13.69 -57.98 -5.40
CA ASP A 604 14.67 -57.21 -6.20
C ASP A 604 14.12 -56.60 -7.52
N ASN A 605 12.88 -56.92 -7.90
CA ASN A 605 12.31 -56.59 -9.22
C ASN A 605 11.46 -55.31 -9.29
N LYS A 606 11.23 -54.58 -8.18
CA LYS A 606 10.39 -53.37 -8.21
C LYS A 606 11.19 -52.09 -8.52
N ILE A 607 11.28 -51.74 -9.81
CA ILE A 607 11.82 -50.45 -10.29
C ILE A 607 10.80 -49.31 -10.04
N PRO A 608 11.22 -48.14 -9.52
CA PRO A 608 10.36 -46.98 -9.36
C PRO A 608 9.71 -46.51 -10.66
N ARG A 609 8.40 -46.24 -10.59
CA ARG A 609 7.70 -45.42 -11.58
C ARG A 609 7.77 -43.95 -11.17
N PHE A 610 7.98 -43.03 -12.11
CA PHE A 610 8.06 -41.60 -11.79
C PHE A 610 7.40 -40.68 -12.83
N ARG A 611 7.09 -39.46 -12.37
CA ARG A 611 6.67 -38.33 -13.21
C ARG A 611 7.43 -37.06 -12.83
N VAL A 612 7.50 -36.11 -13.76
CA VAL A 612 7.89 -34.72 -13.46
C VAL A 612 6.68 -33.82 -13.61
N THR A 613 6.32 -33.10 -12.53
CA THR A 613 5.34 -32.02 -12.54
C THR A 613 6.10 -30.69 -12.56
N CYS A 614 6.08 -29.99 -13.69
CA CYS A 614 6.73 -28.68 -13.83
C CYS A 614 5.71 -27.54 -13.64
N ASN A 615 6.01 -26.61 -12.73
CA ASN A 615 5.30 -25.35 -12.57
C ASN A 615 6.20 -24.20 -13.07
N ARG A 616 5.59 -23.25 -13.81
CA ARG A 616 6.31 -22.17 -14.49
C ARG A 616 5.69 -20.81 -14.19
N VAL A 617 6.52 -19.86 -13.79
CA VAL A 617 6.18 -18.45 -13.56
C VAL A 617 7.19 -17.60 -14.33
N GLY A 618 6.70 -16.66 -15.15
CA GLY A 618 7.53 -15.86 -16.06
C GLY A 618 6.97 -15.87 -17.48
N GLU A 619 6.95 -14.70 -18.11
CA GLU A 619 6.26 -14.45 -19.38
C GLU A 619 7.15 -14.72 -20.61
N LYS A 620 8.47 -14.65 -20.43
CA LYS A 620 9.46 -14.70 -21.54
C LYS A 620 9.88 -16.12 -21.97
N HIS A 621 9.51 -17.16 -21.22
CA HIS A 621 10.04 -18.51 -21.42
C HIS A 621 9.56 -19.14 -22.74
N THR A 622 10.52 -19.55 -23.55
CA THR A 622 10.39 -20.14 -24.90
C THR A 622 9.75 -21.54 -24.93
N PHE A 623 9.59 -22.15 -23.77
CA PHE A 623 9.09 -23.51 -23.57
C PHE A 623 7.81 -23.55 -22.72
N SER A 624 6.96 -24.53 -23.00
CA SER A 624 5.86 -24.93 -22.12
C SER A 624 6.40 -25.66 -20.88
N SER A 625 5.61 -25.68 -19.79
CA SER A 625 5.96 -26.47 -18.61
C SER A 625 6.09 -27.96 -18.93
N GLN A 626 5.31 -28.47 -19.89
CA GLN A 626 5.36 -29.87 -20.31
C GLN A 626 6.66 -30.22 -21.05
N GLU A 627 7.16 -29.33 -21.91
CA GLU A 627 8.47 -29.51 -22.57
C GLU A 627 9.63 -29.48 -21.56
N ALA A 628 9.58 -28.57 -20.59
CA ALA A 628 10.55 -28.54 -19.50
C ALA A 628 10.49 -29.81 -18.63
N ALA A 629 9.29 -30.31 -18.31
CA ALA A 629 9.10 -31.57 -17.59
C ALA A 629 9.68 -32.77 -18.37
N THR A 630 9.47 -32.83 -19.69
CA THR A 630 10.03 -33.88 -20.56
C THR A 630 11.55 -33.81 -20.65
N ALA A 631 12.13 -32.62 -20.89
CA ALA A 631 13.58 -32.45 -21.03
C ALA A 631 14.33 -32.79 -19.73
N PHE A 632 13.80 -32.33 -18.59
CA PHE A 632 14.32 -32.59 -17.25
C PHE A 632 14.11 -34.05 -16.83
N GLY A 633 12.92 -34.61 -17.09
CA GLY A 633 12.57 -36.01 -16.82
C GLY A 633 13.41 -37.00 -17.62
N GLY A 634 13.74 -36.69 -18.88
CA GLY A 634 14.65 -37.50 -19.69
C GLY A 634 16.03 -37.66 -19.05
N LEU A 635 16.63 -36.58 -18.54
CA LEU A 635 17.94 -36.67 -17.89
C LEU A 635 17.88 -37.35 -16.50
N LEU A 636 16.74 -37.28 -15.80
CA LEU A 636 16.50 -38.11 -14.61
C LEU A 636 16.38 -39.60 -14.95
N GLN A 637 15.70 -39.94 -16.05
CA GLN A 637 15.62 -41.30 -16.55
C GLN A 637 17.00 -41.81 -16.99
N ASP A 638 17.82 -41.00 -17.66
CA ASP A 638 19.20 -41.36 -18.01
C ASP A 638 20.09 -41.54 -16.77
N LYS A 639 19.89 -40.74 -15.70
CA LYS A 639 20.67 -40.85 -14.45
C LYS A 639 20.27 -42.04 -13.59
N PHE A 640 18.97 -42.35 -13.46
CA PHE A 640 18.45 -43.33 -12.50
C PHE A 640 17.80 -44.58 -13.11
N ASN A 641 17.64 -44.64 -14.43
CA ASN A 641 16.98 -45.73 -15.16
C ASN A 641 15.57 -46.08 -14.61
N TRP A 642 14.81 -45.07 -14.16
CA TRP A 642 13.43 -45.22 -13.71
C TRP A 642 12.43 -45.29 -14.89
N ILE A 643 11.24 -45.83 -14.61
CA ILE A 643 10.16 -45.95 -15.60
C ILE A 643 9.27 -44.69 -15.54
N VAL A 644 9.09 -44.00 -16.67
CA VAL A 644 8.15 -42.87 -16.74
C VAL A 644 6.71 -43.39 -16.73
N ASP A 645 5.91 -42.93 -15.77
CA ASP A 645 4.47 -43.20 -15.69
C ASP A 645 3.75 -41.95 -15.18
N LEU A 646 2.91 -41.34 -16.01
CA LEU A 646 2.23 -40.09 -15.65
C LEU A 646 1.03 -40.29 -14.71
N SER A 647 0.52 -41.52 -14.63
CA SER A 647 -0.73 -41.89 -13.94
C SER A 647 -0.47 -42.70 -12.67
N HIS A 648 0.37 -43.74 -12.76
CA HIS A 648 0.65 -44.71 -11.69
C HIS A 648 2.12 -44.66 -11.23
N TYR A 649 2.60 -43.44 -10.96
CA TYR A 649 3.92 -43.17 -10.41
C TYR A 649 4.05 -43.59 -8.94
N ASP A 650 5.25 -44.02 -8.55
CA ASP A 650 5.72 -44.05 -7.17
C ASP A 650 6.22 -42.66 -6.76
N ILE A 651 7.10 -42.06 -7.57
CA ILE A 651 7.79 -40.80 -7.29
C ILE A 651 7.18 -39.64 -8.10
N GLU A 652 6.73 -38.57 -7.43
CA GLU A 652 6.46 -37.29 -8.09
C GLU A 652 7.63 -36.32 -7.87
N ILE A 653 8.33 -35.99 -8.95
CA ILE A 653 9.35 -34.94 -8.98
C ILE A 653 8.66 -33.60 -9.27
N ILE A 654 8.90 -32.61 -8.43
CA ILE A 654 8.42 -31.23 -8.63
C ILE A 654 9.57 -30.41 -9.22
N LEU A 655 9.34 -29.79 -10.37
CA LEU A 655 10.23 -28.81 -11.00
C LEU A 655 9.56 -27.43 -10.96
N GLU A 656 10.31 -26.41 -10.56
CA GLU A 656 9.82 -25.04 -10.40
C GLU A 656 10.74 -24.08 -11.13
N VAL A 657 10.20 -23.35 -12.11
CA VAL A 657 10.92 -22.37 -12.94
C VAL A 657 10.27 -21.00 -12.74
N ASN A 658 10.93 -20.11 -12.00
CA ASN A 658 10.43 -18.78 -11.66
C ASN A 658 11.36 -17.70 -12.20
N ASN A 659 11.05 -17.19 -13.39
CA ASN A 659 12.01 -16.54 -14.27
C ASN A 659 13.26 -17.44 -14.42
N GLU A 660 14.44 -16.88 -14.21
CA GLU A 660 15.74 -17.58 -14.24
C GLU A 660 16.03 -18.42 -12.99
N ASP A 661 15.28 -18.27 -11.89
CA ASP A 661 15.49 -19.03 -10.65
C ASP A 661 14.77 -20.40 -10.72
N VAL A 662 15.54 -21.49 -10.68
CA VAL A 662 15.10 -22.88 -10.85
C VAL A 662 15.38 -23.71 -9.60
N TYR A 663 14.39 -24.48 -9.17
CA TYR A 663 14.57 -25.48 -8.11
C TYR A 663 13.74 -26.73 -8.36
N ALA A 664 14.17 -27.84 -7.77
CA ALA A 664 13.43 -29.09 -7.86
C ALA A 664 13.55 -29.94 -6.59
N GLY A 665 12.63 -30.88 -6.44
CA GLY A 665 12.52 -31.74 -5.27
C GLY A 665 11.58 -32.93 -5.48
N VAL A 666 11.44 -33.74 -4.44
CA VAL A 666 10.56 -34.91 -4.41
C VAL A 666 9.37 -34.64 -3.48
N ALA A 667 8.16 -34.98 -3.91
CA ALA A 667 6.94 -34.81 -3.10
C ALA A 667 6.80 -35.92 -2.04
N LEU A 668 6.33 -35.54 -0.84
CA LEU A 668 6.17 -36.44 0.32
C LEU A 668 4.70 -36.74 0.69
N ASN A 669 3.76 -36.45 -0.21
CA ASN A 669 2.36 -36.81 -0.02
C ASN A 669 1.61 -36.93 -1.37
N LYS A 670 1.38 -38.18 -1.82
CA LYS A 670 0.64 -38.49 -3.07
C LYS A 670 -0.77 -37.88 -3.16
N LYS A 671 -1.45 -37.67 -2.01
CA LYS A 671 -2.74 -36.95 -1.94
C LYS A 671 -2.57 -35.64 -1.18
N SER A 672 -3.18 -34.57 -1.67
CA SER A 672 -3.10 -33.24 -1.05
C SER A 672 -3.88 -33.19 0.26
N ASN A 673 -3.29 -32.53 1.26
CA ASN A 673 -3.76 -32.49 2.65
C ASN A 673 -5.15 -31.86 2.85
N HIS A 674 -5.76 -31.25 1.83
CA HIS A 674 -7.09 -30.67 1.92
C HIS A 674 -8.24 -31.70 1.83
N PHE A 675 -7.97 -32.91 1.32
CA PHE A 675 -8.93 -34.03 1.29
C PHE A 675 -8.80 -34.89 2.54
N ARG A 676 -9.38 -34.44 3.67
CA ARG A 676 -9.22 -35.13 4.97
C ARG A 676 -10.48 -35.32 5.83
N ASN A 677 -11.42 -34.37 5.83
CA ASN A 677 -12.43 -34.26 6.90
C ASN A 677 -13.89 -34.05 6.45
N ILE A 678 -14.19 -34.10 5.13
CA ILE A 678 -15.54 -33.86 4.58
C ILE A 678 -15.85 -34.89 3.50
N THR A 679 -17.08 -35.43 3.53
CA THR A 679 -17.60 -36.44 2.58
C THR A 679 -18.81 -35.88 1.83
N PHE A 680 -19.72 -35.20 2.52
CA PHE A 680 -20.94 -34.60 1.97
C PHE A 680 -20.72 -33.12 1.64
N PHE A 681 -20.27 -32.84 0.43
CA PHE A 681 -19.93 -31.49 -0.03
C PHE A 681 -21.16 -30.59 -0.26
N GLY A 682 -21.04 -29.31 0.10
CA GLY A 682 -21.95 -28.22 -0.31
C GLY A 682 -21.50 -27.51 -1.60
N LEU A 683 -22.38 -26.67 -2.16
CA LEU A 683 -22.18 -25.93 -3.43
C LEU A 683 -20.84 -25.18 -3.55
N THR A 684 -20.34 -24.66 -2.43
CA THR A 684 -19.02 -24.05 -2.28
C THR A 684 -18.42 -24.48 -0.95
N THR A 685 -17.80 -25.67 -0.93
CA THR A 685 -17.13 -26.19 0.27
C THR A 685 -15.71 -25.62 0.37
N LEU A 686 -15.39 -24.96 1.49
CA LEU A 686 -14.05 -24.42 1.73
C LEU A 686 -13.04 -25.55 2.03
N ARG A 687 -11.81 -25.43 1.51
CA ARG A 687 -10.75 -26.44 1.72
C ARG A 687 -10.34 -26.53 3.20
N ALA A 688 -10.13 -27.75 3.68
CA ALA A 688 -9.73 -28.03 5.06
C ALA A 688 -8.43 -27.31 5.49
N THR A 689 -7.46 -27.16 4.58
CA THR A 689 -6.23 -26.39 4.78
C THR A 689 -6.51 -24.89 4.99
N ILE A 690 -7.47 -24.31 4.25
CA ILE A 690 -7.89 -22.91 4.46
C ILE A 690 -8.65 -22.79 5.78
N CYS A 691 -9.62 -23.68 6.07
CA CYS A 691 -10.36 -23.69 7.33
C CYS A 691 -9.42 -23.67 8.55
N TYR A 692 -8.42 -24.55 8.57
CA TYR A 692 -7.41 -24.64 9.63
C TYR A 692 -6.61 -23.34 9.79
N ASN A 693 -6.20 -22.72 8.68
CA ASN A 693 -5.52 -21.44 8.69
C ASN A 693 -6.39 -20.31 9.26
N LEU A 694 -7.68 -20.23 8.88
CA LEU A 694 -8.61 -19.24 9.45
C LEU A 694 -8.77 -19.40 10.97
N LEU A 695 -8.82 -20.65 11.45
CA LEU A 695 -8.86 -20.98 12.88
C LEU A 695 -7.57 -20.58 13.62
N ARG A 696 -6.38 -20.86 13.04
CA ARG A 696 -5.08 -20.39 13.59
C ARG A 696 -5.00 -18.87 13.65
N LEU A 697 -5.48 -18.17 12.61
CA LEU A 697 -5.54 -16.70 12.58
C LEU A 697 -6.44 -16.11 13.67
N CYS A 698 -7.50 -16.82 14.06
CA CYS A 698 -8.34 -16.47 15.19
C CYS A 698 -7.72 -16.80 16.57
N ASN A 699 -6.60 -17.51 16.62
CA ASN A 699 -5.90 -17.92 17.85
C ASN A 699 -6.86 -18.59 18.86
N VAL A 700 -7.47 -19.70 18.44
CA VAL A 700 -8.40 -20.51 19.26
C VAL A 700 -7.65 -21.13 20.45
N LYS A 701 -8.24 -21.02 21.64
CA LYS A 701 -7.71 -21.44 22.93
C LYS A 701 -8.55 -22.57 23.55
N PRO A 702 -7.99 -23.37 24.47
CA PRO A 702 -8.78 -24.21 25.37
C PRO A 702 -9.86 -23.39 26.08
N GLY A 703 -11.10 -23.89 26.08
CA GLY A 703 -12.26 -23.22 26.70
C GLY A 703 -12.98 -22.19 25.83
N ASP A 704 -12.48 -21.83 24.65
CA ASP A 704 -13.20 -20.92 23.74
C ASP A 704 -14.49 -21.56 23.21
N ILE A 705 -15.57 -20.76 23.15
CA ILE A 705 -16.72 -21.05 22.29
C ILE A 705 -16.47 -20.39 20.92
N VAL A 706 -16.33 -21.23 19.89
CA VAL A 706 -16.05 -20.83 18.50
C VAL A 706 -17.31 -21.04 17.66
N VAL A 707 -17.70 -20.03 16.87
CA VAL A 707 -18.93 -20.06 16.08
C VAL A 707 -18.68 -19.75 14.62
N ASP A 708 -19.29 -20.53 13.72
CA ASP A 708 -19.44 -20.18 12.31
C ASP A 708 -20.92 -19.84 12.02
N PRO A 709 -21.27 -18.57 11.83
CA PRO A 709 -22.65 -18.10 11.64
C PRO A 709 -23.20 -18.35 10.22
N MET A 710 -22.39 -18.81 9.26
CA MET A 710 -22.78 -19.07 7.87
C MET A 710 -22.15 -20.39 7.38
N CYS A 711 -22.27 -21.47 8.16
CA CYS A 711 -21.33 -22.59 8.10
C CYS A 711 -21.44 -23.52 6.89
N GLY A 712 -22.48 -23.40 6.05
CA GLY A 712 -22.72 -24.31 4.94
C GLY A 712 -22.75 -25.78 5.40
N CYS A 713 -21.88 -26.61 4.83
CA CYS A 713 -21.74 -28.03 5.18
C CYS A 713 -20.79 -28.34 6.37
N GLY A 714 -20.37 -27.31 7.12
CA GLY A 714 -19.67 -27.48 8.40
C GLY A 714 -18.14 -27.55 8.33
N ALA A 715 -17.53 -27.24 7.19
CA ALA A 715 -16.09 -27.42 6.97
C ALA A 715 -15.19 -26.69 8.00
N ILE A 716 -15.55 -25.47 8.41
CA ILE A 716 -14.81 -24.71 9.43
C ILE A 716 -14.95 -25.34 10.83
N PRO A 717 -16.16 -25.52 11.40
CA PRO A 717 -16.28 -26.10 12.75
C PRO A 717 -15.83 -27.57 12.84
N ILE A 718 -15.91 -28.36 11.76
CA ILE A 718 -15.40 -29.75 11.72
C ILE A 718 -13.88 -29.80 11.73
N GLU A 719 -13.20 -28.99 10.90
CA GLU A 719 -11.73 -28.84 10.98
C GLU A 719 -11.31 -28.29 12.35
N GLY A 720 -12.14 -27.41 12.93
CA GLY A 720 -12.02 -26.84 14.27
C GLY A 720 -11.99 -27.90 15.37
N THR A 721 -13.06 -28.66 15.57
CA THR A 721 -13.12 -29.67 16.64
C THR A 721 -12.08 -30.79 16.49
N LEU A 722 -11.58 -31.05 15.27
CA LEU A 722 -10.51 -32.01 15.01
C LEU A 722 -9.09 -31.44 15.22
N SER A 723 -8.95 -30.11 15.35
CA SER A 723 -7.67 -29.41 15.53
C SER A 723 -7.50 -28.81 16.92
N PHE A 724 -8.61 -28.38 17.53
CA PHE A 724 -8.68 -27.71 18.83
C PHE A 724 -9.69 -28.44 19.74
N PRO A 725 -9.45 -29.71 20.12
CA PRO A 725 -10.42 -30.55 20.85
C PRO A 725 -10.75 -30.06 22.28
N ASN A 726 -10.12 -28.97 22.73
CA ASN A 726 -10.38 -28.31 24.00
C ASN A 726 -11.24 -27.03 23.88
N ALA A 727 -11.63 -26.64 22.67
CA ALA A 727 -12.66 -25.63 22.41
C ALA A 727 -14.01 -26.31 22.12
N TYR A 728 -15.09 -25.52 22.06
CA TYR A 728 -16.42 -25.97 21.65
C TYR A 728 -16.87 -25.23 20.38
N PHE A 729 -17.46 -25.94 19.42
CA PHE A 729 -17.80 -25.41 18.10
C PHE A 729 -19.31 -25.36 17.87
N LEU A 730 -19.82 -24.24 17.36
CA LEU A 730 -21.18 -24.11 16.86
C LEU A 730 -21.14 -23.78 15.36
N GLY A 731 -21.70 -24.64 14.53
CA GLY A 731 -22.09 -24.27 13.17
C GLY A 731 -23.53 -23.78 13.15
N GLY A 732 -23.85 -22.81 12.30
CA GLY A 732 -25.22 -22.60 11.88
C GLY A 732 -25.34 -21.84 10.57
N ASP A 733 -26.49 -22.04 9.93
CA ASP A 733 -26.81 -21.50 8.61
C ASP A 733 -28.31 -21.16 8.55
N ILE A 734 -28.73 -20.37 7.56
CA ILE A 734 -30.15 -20.08 7.31
C ILE A 734 -30.83 -21.18 6.48
N HIS A 735 -30.06 -21.95 5.72
CA HIS A 735 -30.56 -22.89 4.71
C HIS A 735 -30.64 -24.34 5.22
N ASP A 736 -31.82 -24.97 5.21
CA ASP A 736 -32.04 -26.30 5.80
C ASP A 736 -31.09 -27.40 5.30
N LYS A 737 -30.88 -27.48 3.97
CA LYS A 737 -29.94 -28.45 3.38
C LYS A 737 -28.48 -28.30 3.85
N ALA A 738 -28.09 -27.13 4.36
CA ALA A 738 -26.75 -26.89 4.91
C ALA A 738 -26.60 -27.59 6.26
N ALA A 739 -27.53 -27.35 7.18
CA ALA A 739 -27.61 -28.00 8.50
C ALA A 739 -27.66 -29.54 8.39
N VAL A 740 -28.42 -30.09 7.43
CA VAL A 740 -28.46 -31.54 7.17
C VAL A 740 -27.09 -32.07 6.73
N LYS A 741 -26.44 -31.44 5.74
CA LYS A 741 -25.11 -31.87 5.27
C LYS A 741 -24.03 -31.80 6.36
N THR A 742 -24.08 -30.78 7.22
CA THR A 742 -23.20 -30.69 8.40
C THR A 742 -23.39 -31.88 9.34
N ARG A 743 -24.64 -32.28 9.64
CA ARG A 743 -24.91 -33.47 10.48
C ARG A 743 -24.40 -34.75 9.82
N CYS A 744 -24.56 -34.93 8.51
CA CYS A 744 -24.02 -36.09 7.80
C CYS A 744 -22.48 -36.15 7.85
N ASN A 745 -21.79 -35.02 7.67
CA ASN A 745 -20.32 -34.94 7.82
C ASN A 745 -19.85 -35.23 9.25
N ILE A 746 -20.57 -34.79 10.28
CA ILE A 746 -20.26 -35.12 11.68
C ILE A 746 -20.38 -36.63 11.92
N ASN A 747 -21.48 -37.24 11.46
CA ASN A 747 -21.74 -38.67 11.65
C ASN A 747 -20.68 -39.54 10.93
N ALA A 748 -20.31 -39.18 9.70
CA ALA A 748 -19.33 -39.92 8.88
C ALA A 748 -17.88 -39.91 9.42
N LEU A 749 -17.60 -39.14 10.48
CA LEU A 749 -16.27 -39.13 11.13
C LEU A 749 -16.15 -40.12 12.30
N GLU A 750 -17.25 -40.79 12.68
CA GLU A 750 -17.33 -41.82 13.75
C GLU A 750 -16.69 -41.41 15.09
N LYS A 751 -16.76 -40.11 15.43
CA LYS A 751 -16.09 -39.53 16.61
C LYS A 751 -17.06 -38.72 17.45
N ASN A 752 -16.88 -38.76 18.76
CA ASN A 752 -17.58 -37.88 19.68
C ASN A 752 -16.92 -36.48 19.63
N LEU A 753 -17.47 -35.60 18.79
CA LEU A 753 -16.93 -34.28 18.49
C LEU A 753 -17.65 -33.19 19.30
N LYS A 754 -16.93 -32.14 19.71
CA LYS A 754 -17.47 -31.00 20.48
C LYS A 754 -18.06 -29.96 19.53
N ILE A 755 -19.10 -30.38 18.80
CA ILE A 755 -19.73 -29.61 17.73
C ILE A 755 -21.25 -29.72 17.79
N ASP A 756 -21.93 -28.57 17.84
CA ASP A 756 -23.36 -28.45 17.60
C ASP A 756 -23.65 -27.73 16.28
N ASN A 757 -24.84 -27.99 15.73
CA ASN A 757 -25.28 -27.44 14.45
C ASN A 757 -26.72 -26.92 14.55
N LEU A 758 -26.92 -25.64 14.26
CA LEU A 758 -28.18 -24.91 14.42
C LEU A 758 -28.68 -24.28 13.10
N LYS A 759 -29.95 -23.85 13.07
CA LYS A 759 -30.50 -23.00 12.01
C LYS A 759 -30.76 -21.60 12.55
N TRP A 760 -30.25 -20.55 11.90
CA TRP A 760 -30.42 -19.16 12.34
C TRP A 760 -30.29 -18.11 11.23
N ASP A 761 -30.68 -16.87 11.56
CA ASP A 761 -30.38 -15.66 10.78
C ASP A 761 -29.08 -15.03 11.34
N SER A 762 -28.03 -14.98 10.54
CA SER A 762 -26.72 -14.43 10.93
C SER A 762 -26.69 -12.91 11.12
N THR A 763 -27.78 -12.21 10.78
CA THR A 763 -27.99 -10.79 11.12
C THR A 763 -28.65 -10.58 12.47
N ARG A 764 -29.21 -11.64 13.08
CA ARG A 764 -29.92 -11.64 14.37
C ARG A 764 -29.74 -13.00 15.07
N LEU A 765 -28.51 -13.30 15.47
CA LEU A 765 -28.14 -14.56 16.10
C LEU A 765 -28.91 -14.75 17.42
N PRO A 766 -29.48 -15.95 17.69
CA PRO A 766 -30.22 -16.27 18.92
C PRO A 766 -29.28 -16.50 20.13
N LEU A 767 -28.18 -15.74 20.19
CA LEU A 767 -27.11 -15.82 21.16
C LEU A 767 -27.12 -14.56 22.03
N ARG A 768 -26.69 -14.70 23.30
CA ARG A 768 -26.67 -13.60 24.26
C ARG A 768 -25.59 -12.58 23.89
N THR A 769 -25.83 -11.31 24.21
CA THR A 769 -24.82 -10.26 24.10
C THR A 769 -23.59 -10.63 24.92
N ASN A 770 -22.39 -10.42 24.39
CA ASN A 770 -21.11 -10.67 25.07
C ASN A 770 -20.92 -12.13 25.59
N SER A 771 -21.39 -13.15 24.84
CA SER A 771 -21.29 -14.56 25.26
C SER A 771 -20.28 -15.42 24.48
N ILE A 772 -19.91 -15.05 23.25
CA ILE A 772 -19.03 -15.86 22.38
C ILE A 772 -17.58 -15.37 22.43
N ASP A 773 -16.61 -16.29 22.30
CA ASP A 773 -15.18 -15.98 22.35
C ASP A 773 -14.54 -15.79 20.97
N VAL A 774 -15.01 -16.54 19.97
CA VAL A 774 -14.44 -16.57 18.62
C VAL A 774 -15.53 -16.72 17.55
N PHE A 775 -15.44 -15.95 16.47
CA PHE A 775 -16.18 -16.19 15.23
C PHE A 775 -15.22 -16.54 14.07
N VAL A 776 -15.52 -17.55 13.26
CA VAL A 776 -14.76 -17.87 12.02
C VAL A 776 -15.74 -18.24 10.92
N SER A 777 -15.71 -17.56 9.77
CA SER A 777 -16.75 -17.73 8.72
C SER A 777 -16.29 -17.38 7.30
N ASP A 778 -16.92 -18.02 6.31
CA ASP A 778 -16.77 -17.74 4.87
C ASP A 778 -18.04 -17.03 4.34
N PHE A 779 -18.00 -15.69 4.31
CA PHE A 779 -19.15 -14.85 3.96
C PHE A 779 -19.41 -14.86 2.43
N PRO A 780 -20.68 -14.95 1.99
CA PRO A 780 -21.05 -15.24 0.61
C PRO A 780 -20.47 -14.25 -0.42
N PHE A 781 -19.89 -14.78 -1.49
CA PHE A 781 -19.14 -13.97 -2.49
C PHE A 781 -20.03 -13.19 -3.47
N GLY A 782 -21.36 -13.29 -3.36
CA GLY A 782 -22.29 -12.62 -4.27
C GLY A 782 -22.21 -13.13 -5.73
N LYS A 783 -21.81 -14.40 -5.92
CA LYS A 783 -21.64 -15.06 -7.23
C LYS A 783 -22.41 -16.38 -7.33
N ARG A 784 -22.04 -17.39 -6.53
CA ARG A 784 -22.70 -18.72 -6.46
C ARG A 784 -23.73 -18.81 -5.34
N CYS A 785 -23.63 -17.92 -4.34
CA CYS A 785 -24.56 -17.77 -3.23
C CYS A 785 -24.73 -16.27 -2.96
N GLY A 786 -25.97 -15.81 -2.87
CA GLY A 786 -26.31 -14.39 -2.74
C GLY A 786 -25.93 -13.53 -3.95
N THR A 787 -26.19 -12.23 -3.86
CA THR A 787 -25.77 -11.21 -4.83
C THR A 787 -24.96 -10.12 -4.12
N LYS A 788 -24.10 -9.39 -4.84
CA LYS A 788 -23.38 -8.24 -4.27
C LYS A 788 -24.29 -7.15 -3.73
N ALA A 789 -25.48 -6.97 -4.31
CA ALA A 789 -26.48 -6.02 -3.80
C ALA A 789 -26.95 -6.42 -2.39
N ASN A 790 -27.29 -7.70 -2.20
CA ASN A 790 -27.74 -8.22 -0.91
C ASN A 790 -26.60 -8.20 0.13
N ASN A 791 -25.35 -8.48 -0.29
CA ASN A 791 -24.16 -8.45 0.56
C ASN A 791 -23.95 -7.10 1.27
N LYS A 792 -24.23 -5.95 0.61
CA LYS A 792 -24.10 -4.62 1.21
C LYS A 792 -24.91 -4.48 2.51
N ALA A 793 -26.13 -5.03 2.53
CA ALA A 793 -26.99 -5.04 3.71
C ALA A 793 -26.62 -6.17 4.68
N LEU A 794 -26.46 -7.40 4.17
CA LEU A 794 -26.12 -8.59 4.95
C LEU A 794 -24.86 -8.40 5.79
N PHE A 795 -23.76 -7.95 5.17
CA PHE A 795 -22.48 -7.79 5.87
C PHE A 795 -22.54 -6.71 6.94
N LYS A 796 -23.24 -5.59 6.69
CA LYS A 796 -23.43 -4.53 7.69
C LYS A 796 -24.20 -5.05 8.89
N ASN A 797 -25.29 -5.78 8.66
CA ASN A 797 -26.14 -6.26 9.74
C ASN A 797 -25.49 -7.42 10.51
N ALA A 798 -24.82 -8.34 9.81
CA ALA A 798 -24.02 -9.40 10.44
C ALA A 798 -22.84 -8.83 11.26
N LEU A 799 -22.04 -7.90 10.73
CA LEU A 799 -20.95 -7.28 11.51
C LEU A 799 -21.43 -6.49 12.72
N ASN A 800 -22.67 -5.99 12.72
CA ASN A 800 -23.30 -5.39 13.88
C ASN A 800 -23.69 -6.47 14.92
N ASP A 801 -24.36 -7.54 14.50
CA ASP A 801 -24.86 -8.55 15.43
C ASP A 801 -23.75 -9.46 16.00
N LEU A 802 -22.74 -9.78 15.19
CA LEU A 802 -21.50 -10.40 15.65
C LEU A 802 -20.79 -9.52 16.70
N ALA A 803 -20.82 -8.20 16.55
CA ALA A 803 -20.26 -7.25 17.53
C ALA A 803 -21.08 -7.12 18.83
N ARG A 804 -22.38 -7.47 18.80
CA ARG A 804 -23.22 -7.62 19.98
C ARG A 804 -22.89 -8.92 20.72
N VAL A 805 -22.79 -10.04 20.00
CA VAL A 805 -22.65 -11.39 20.58
C VAL A 805 -21.22 -11.71 21.06
N LEU A 806 -20.21 -11.20 20.38
CA LEU A 806 -18.79 -11.45 20.69
C LEU A 806 -18.34 -10.68 21.95
N LYS A 807 -17.58 -11.34 22.84
CA LYS A 807 -17.09 -10.78 24.10
C LYS A 807 -16.19 -9.55 23.89
N LYS A 808 -16.49 -8.45 24.57
CA LYS A 808 -15.66 -7.22 24.63
C LYS A 808 -14.23 -7.55 25.05
N LYS A 809 -13.25 -6.80 24.51
CA LYS A 809 -11.80 -6.91 24.78
C LYS A 809 -11.09 -8.23 24.36
N SER A 810 -11.71 -9.39 24.59
CA SER A 810 -11.10 -10.72 24.37
C SER A 810 -11.58 -11.46 23.13
N GLY A 811 -12.72 -11.03 22.56
CA GLY A 811 -13.35 -11.66 21.42
C GLY A 811 -12.54 -11.54 20.13
N ARG A 812 -12.47 -12.63 19.37
CA ARG A 812 -11.73 -12.72 18.09
C ARG A 812 -12.70 -13.06 16.96
N CYS A 813 -12.43 -12.58 15.76
CA CYS A 813 -13.26 -12.86 14.58
C CYS A 813 -12.39 -12.96 13.32
N VAL A 814 -12.64 -13.95 12.47
CA VAL A 814 -12.01 -14.08 11.15
C VAL A 814 -13.11 -14.28 10.12
N ILE A 815 -13.20 -13.34 9.17
CA ILE A 815 -14.18 -13.39 8.07
C ILE A 815 -13.45 -13.42 6.74
N LEU A 816 -13.87 -14.32 5.85
CA LEU A 816 -13.38 -14.47 4.50
C LEU A 816 -14.46 -14.04 3.50
N THR A 817 -14.15 -13.21 2.50
CA THR A 817 -15.07 -12.97 1.37
C THR A 817 -14.39 -12.40 0.12
N ALA A 818 -14.92 -12.71 -1.06
CA ALA A 818 -14.52 -12.07 -2.31
C ALA A 818 -15.19 -10.71 -2.56
N ASP A 819 -16.29 -10.38 -1.88
CA ASP A 819 -17.02 -9.13 -2.10
C ASP A 819 -16.48 -7.99 -1.21
N LYS A 820 -15.22 -7.64 -1.47
CA LYS A 820 -14.44 -6.68 -0.67
C LYS A 820 -15.06 -5.31 -0.58
N THR A 821 -15.71 -4.84 -1.64
CA THR A 821 -16.36 -3.51 -1.66
C THR A 821 -17.49 -3.47 -0.64
N SER A 822 -18.38 -4.45 -0.65
CA SER A 822 -19.47 -4.58 0.33
C SER A 822 -18.93 -4.79 1.75
N PHE A 823 -17.88 -5.59 1.92
CA PHE A 823 -17.32 -5.85 3.25
C PHE A 823 -16.57 -4.64 3.82
N ASN A 824 -15.75 -3.98 3.00
CA ASN A 824 -15.08 -2.75 3.40
C ASN A 824 -16.10 -1.68 3.76
N VAL A 825 -17.20 -1.49 3.02
CA VAL A 825 -18.29 -0.58 3.41
C VAL A 825 -18.96 -1.01 4.72
N ALA A 826 -19.22 -2.31 4.93
CA ALA A 826 -19.83 -2.80 6.17
C ALA A 826 -18.92 -2.64 7.41
N TYR A 827 -17.63 -2.93 7.27
CA TYR A 827 -16.60 -2.63 8.26
C TYR A 827 -16.48 -1.11 8.46
N GLN A 828 -16.49 -0.33 7.38
CA GLN A 828 -16.57 1.14 7.34
C GLN A 828 -17.95 1.72 7.75
N LEU A 829 -18.77 0.92 8.43
CA LEU A 829 -19.91 1.37 9.22
C LEU A 829 -19.92 0.82 10.67
N THR A 830 -19.02 -0.11 11.04
CA THR A 830 -19.14 -0.90 12.31
C THR A 830 -17.86 -0.98 13.15
N LYS A 831 -16.77 -0.33 12.72
CA LYS A 831 -15.43 -0.56 13.28
C LYS A 831 -15.19 -0.04 14.72
N THR A 832 -16.12 0.66 15.36
CA THR A 832 -15.99 0.93 16.81
C THR A 832 -15.89 -0.38 17.56
N PHE A 833 -16.52 -1.45 17.03
CA PHE A 833 -16.47 -2.80 17.59
C PHE A 833 -15.26 -3.59 17.13
N TRP A 834 -14.67 -3.24 15.98
CA TRP A 834 -13.74 -4.09 15.24
C TRP A 834 -12.35 -3.49 15.08
N LYS A 835 -11.41 -3.96 15.88
CA LYS A 835 -9.99 -3.68 15.70
C LYS A 835 -9.41 -4.69 14.71
N LEU A 836 -9.35 -4.30 13.43
CA LEU A 836 -8.67 -5.08 12.39
C LEU A 836 -7.19 -5.28 12.77
N ARG A 837 -6.80 -6.56 12.94
CA ARG A 837 -5.44 -7.03 13.23
C ARG A 837 -4.63 -7.28 11.96
N LYS A 838 -5.29 -7.86 10.95
CA LYS A 838 -4.73 -8.17 9.62
C LYS A 838 -5.86 -8.13 8.58
N ASN A 839 -5.68 -7.45 7.45
CA ASN A 839 -6.42 -7.67 6.20
C ASN A 839 -5.40 -8.11 5.15
N PHE A 840 -5.69 -9.17 4.41
CA PHE A 840 -4.84 -9.64 3.33
C PHE A 840 -5.67 -10.46 2.33
N ILE A 841 -5.13 -10.63 1.13
CA ILE A 841 -5.81 -11.31 0.02
C ILE A 841 -5.36 -12.76 -0.04
N ILE A 842 -6.30 -13.70 -0.05
CA ILE A 842 -6.05 -15.11 -0.34
C ILE A 842 -6.59 -15.54 -1.71
N ASN A 843 -5.97 -16.54 -2.32
CA ASN A 843 -6.36 -17.04 -3.65
C ASN A 843 -7.07 -18.40 -3.57
N ILE A 844 -8.40 -18.41 -3.69
CA ILE A 844 -9.23 -19.62 -3.62
C ILE A 844 -9.63 -20.03 -5.03
N GLY A 845 -8.87 -20.93 -5.65
CA GLY A 845 -9.19 -21.44 -7.00
C GLY A 845 -9.29 -20.35 -8.07
N GLY A 846 -8.43 -19.33 -8.00
CA GLY A 846 -8.45 -18.15 -8.89
C GLY A 846 -9.23 -16.96 -8.31
N ILE A 847 -10.07 -17.16 -7.29
CA ILE A 847 -10.83 -16.07 -6.66
C ILE A 847 -9.97 -15.39 -5.58
N ARG A 848 -9.64 -14.11 -5.81
CA ARG A 848 -8.86 -13.26 -4.89
C ARG A 848 -9.71 -12.76 -3.70
N SER A 849 -10.14 -13.63 -2.80
CA SER A 849 -10.87 -13.26 -1.58
C SER A 849 -10.02 -12.47 -0.57
N SER A 850 -10.62 -11.63 0.27
CA SER A 850 -9.93 -11.01 1.43
C SER A 850 -10.27 -11.75 2.72
N CYS A 851 -9.26 -11.97 3.55
CA CYS A 851 -9.39 -12.45 4.92
C CYS A 851 -9.21 -11.29 5.89
N PHE A 852 -10.22 -11.05 6.72
CA PHE A 852 -10.29 -9.97 7.69
C PHE A 852 -10.20 -10.55 9.10
N VAL A 853 -9.07 -10.34 9.78
CA VAL A 853 -8.84 -10.75 11.17
C VAL A 853 -9.18 -9.58 12.08
N LEU A 854 -10.25 -9.68 12.85
CA LEU A 854 -10.80 -8.64 13.71
C LEU A 854 -10.71 -9.04 15.19
N GLU A 855 -10.38 -8.10 16.07
CA GLU A 855 -10.58 -8.20 17.52
C GLU A 855 -11.79 -7.37 17.94
N ARG A 856 -12.55 -7.85 18.93
CA ARG A 856 -13.59 -7.06 19.58
C ARG A 856 -12.93 -6.02 20.48
N THR A 857 -13.21 -4.75 20.21
CA THR A 857 -12.76 -3.62 21.03
C THR A 857 -13.40 -3.62 22.42
N GLU A 858 -13.02 -2.63 23.23
CA GLU A 858 -13.66 -2.36 24.52
C GLU A 858 -15.04 -1.69 24.38
N GLU A 859 -15.30 -1.06 23.23
CA GLU A 859 -16.45 -0.19 22.98
C GLU A 859 -17.80 -0.87 23.26
N GLU A 860 -18.68 -0.11 23.91
CA GLU A 860 -20.13 -0.33 23.90
C GLU A 860 -20.64 -0.37 22.43
N PHE A 861 -21.81 -0.96 22.19
CA PHE A 861 -22.32 -1.12 20.83
C PHE A 861 -22.93 0.19 20.26
N GLN A 862 -22.07 1.13 19.83
CA GLN A 862 -22.35 2.42 19.16
C GLN A 862 -21.27 2.72 18.04
N LEU A 863 -21.61 3.23 16.84
CA LEU A 863 -20.84 3.14 15.56
C LEU A 863 -19.76 4.27 15.26
N LYS A 864 -18.49 3.98 14.82
CA LYS A 864 -17.44 4.83 14.06
C LYS A 864 -15.99 4.19 13.85
N LEU A 865 -14.84 4.83 13.40
CA LEU A 865 -13.71 4.18 12.58
C LEU A 865 -12.14 4.56 12.71
N GLY A 866 -11.11 3.75 12.18
CA GLY A 866 -9.57 3.98 12.03
C GLY A 866 -8.43 2.84 12.25
N VAL A 867 -7.31 2.65 11.46
CA VAL A 867 -6.51 1.33 11.19
C VAL A 867 -4.97 1.10 11.61
N ASN A 868 -3.93 0.91 10.71
CA ASN A 868 -2.39 1.01 10.84
C ASN A 868 -1.34 -0.17 11.29
N ILE A 869 0.01 -0.49 11.08
CA ILE A 869 1.48 -0.34 10.45
C ILE A 869 2.65 0.82 10.61
N HIS A 870 3.84 0.60 11.25
CA HIS A 870 4.89 1.53 11.93
C HIS A 870 5.86 2.61 11.27
N VAL A 871 6.42 3.55 12.09
CA VAL A 871 7.36 4.69 11.73
C VAL A 871 8.79 4.72 12.33
N ASP A 872 9.00 4.27 13.58
CA ASP A 872 10.08 4.77 14.45
C ASP A 872 11.54 4.57 14.01
N GLN A 873 11.84 3.54 13.21
CA GLN A 873 13.21 3.25 12.77
C GLN A 873 13.73 4.22 11.70
N LEU A 874 12.85 4.80 10.87
CA LEU A 874 13.24 5.78 9.86
C LEU A 874 13.72 7.09 10.53
N MET A 875 13.02 7.49 11.60
CA MET A 875 13.33 8.68 12.39
C MET A 875 14.71 8.59 13.07
N ASP A 876 15.06 7.44 13.65
CA ASP A 876 16.39 7.21 14.23
C ASP A 876 17.50 7.31 13.15
N GLY A 877 17.27 6.78 11.94
CA GLY A 877 18.22 6.91 10.83
C GLY A 877 18.46 8.37 10.43
N ILE A 878 17.36 9.11 10.19
CA ILE A 878 17.39 10.55 9.84
C ILE A 878 18.09 11.36 10.95
N ALA A 879 17.82 11.09 12.23
CA ALA A 879 18.41 11.80 13.35
C ALA A 879 19.94 11.62 13.47
N ASN A 880 20.47 10.48 13.04
CA ASN A 880 21.91 10.20 13.12
C ASN A 880 22.70 10.86 11.98
N SER A 881 22.12 11.00 10.79
CA SER A 881 22.81 11.55 9.60
C SER A 881 22.51 13.03 9.33
N CYS A 882 21.29 13.51 9.62
CA CYS A 882 20.79 14.81 9.16
C CYS A 882 20.75 15.85 10.30
N LEU A 883 21.89 16.15 10.93
CA LEU A 883 21.98 17.08 12.08
C LEU A 883 21.50 18.52 11.77
N HIS A 884 21.44 18.91 10.49
CA HIS A 884 20.99 20.22 10.02
C HIS A 884 19.57 20.22 9.43
N LEU A 885 18.80 19.13 9.62
CA LEU A 885 17.42 18.97 9.13
C LEU A 885 16.49 20.08 9.65
N GLU A 886 16.10 21.01 8.75
CA GLU A 886 15.24 22.16 9.09
C GLU A 886 13.74 21.88 8.99
N ARG A 887 13.30 20.90 8.18
CA ARG A 887 11.90 20.46 8.04
C ARG A 887 11.85 19.03 7.53
N LEU A 888 10.86 18.25 7.96
CA LEU A 888 10.69 16.84 7.57
C LEU A 888 9.25 16.58 7.16
N GLU A 889 9.05 15.97 6.00
CA GLU A 889 7.71 15.71 5.45
C GLU A 889 7.60 14.27 5.01
N LEU A 890 6.77 13.50 5.71
CA LEU A 890 6.62 12.07 5.46
C LEU A 890 5.15 11.79 5.13
N ARG A 891 4.93 11.24 3.93
CA ARG A 891 3.63 10.75 3.46
C ARG A 891 3.57 9.25 3.59
N TRP A 892 2.38 8.79 3.95
CA TRP A 892 2.11 7.41 4.32
C TRP A 892 0.68 7.10 3.92
N ASP A 893 0.40 5.83 3.64
CA ASP A 893 -0.95 5.35 3.34
C ASP A 893 -1.80 5.28 4.65
N PRO A 894 -3.05 5.80 4.67
CA PRO A 894 -3.95 5.73 5.83
C PRO A 894 -4.44 4.34 6.25
N GLU A 895 -4.30 3.29 5.42
CA GLU A 895 -4.45 1.92 5.92
C GLU A 895 -3.22 1.48 6.76
N ASN A 896 -2.15 2.28 6.75
CA ASN A 896 -0.82 1.87 7.20
C ASN A 896 -0.24 2.56 8.47
N LEU A 897 -0.05 3.88 8.67
CA LEU A 897 0.89 4.39 9.73
C LEU A 897 0.61 4.11 11.26
N ARG A 898 1.45 3.33 11.98
CA ARG A 898 1.33 2.83 13.40
C ARG A 898 2.43 3.34 14.33
N PHE A 899 2.27 2.94 15.60
CA PHE A 899 3.06 3.39 16.75
C PHE A 899 3.70 2.21 17.47
N SER A 900 4.92 2.44 17.94
CA SER A 900 5.55 1.69 19.00
C SER A 900 5.79 2.61 20.20
N ASP A 901 6.02 2.03 21.38
CA ASP A 901 6.33 2.81 22.59
C ASP A 901 7.70 3.53 22.47
N LYS A 902 8.52 3.16 21.47
CA LYS A 902 9.74 3.87 21.09
C LYS A 902 9.49 5.06 20.15
N SER A 903 8.33 5.19 19.52
CA SER A 903 8.06 6.32 18.63
C SER A 903 8.08 7.68 19.35
N GLN A 904 7.90 7.71 20.68
CA GLN A 904 8.20 8.90 21.49
C GLN A 904 9.72 9.17 21.61
N LYS A 905 10.53 8.13 21.86
CA LYS A 905 11.99 8.24 21.93
C LYS A 905 12.64 8.62 20.59
N ALA A 906 12.07 8.18 19.47
CA ALA A 906 12.55 8.59 18.15
C ALA A 906 12.37 10.11 17.93
N ILE A 907 11.31 10.72 18.46
CA ILE A 907 11.13 12.18 18.50
C ILE A 907 12.12 12.84 19.48
N ASP A 908 12.40 12.23 20.63
CA ASP A 908 13.47 12.72 21.54
C ASP A 908 14.85 12.72 20.86
N ILE A 909 15.16 11.68 20.09
CA ILE A 909 16.44 11.51 19.38
C ILE A 909 16.55 12.53 18.23
N ILE A 910 15.47 12.74 17.46
CA ILE A 910 15.39 13.86 16.49
C ILE A 910 15.54 15.22 17.21
N ARG A 911 14.88 15.45 18.35
CA ARG A 911 14.98 16.72 19.11
C ARG A 911 16.41 17.03 19.53
N VAL A 912 17.15 16.02 20.01
CA VAL A 912 18.53 16.20 20.51
C VAL A 912 19.54 16.38 19.36
N LYS A 913 19.30 15.76 18.19
CA LYS A 913 20.27 15.74 17.09
C LYS A 913 19.97 16.72 15.95
N CYS A 914 18.71 16.88 15.57
CA CYS A 914 18.26 17.81 14.53
C CYS A 914 17.84 19.15 15.14
N LEU A 915 18.77 19.85 15.80
CA LEU A 915 18.49 21.07 16.57
C LEU A 915 17.83 22.20 15.76
N LYS A 916 17.97 22.18 14.43
CA LYS A 916 17.35 23.12 13.50
C LYS A 916 15.89 22.79 13.10
N LEU A 917 15.34 21.65 13.50
CA LEU A 917 14.04 21.19 12.99
C LEU A 917 12.89 22.13 13.40
N SER A 918 12.31 22.80 12.40
CA SER A 918 11.32 23.87 12.55
C SER A 918 9.89 23.45 12.18
N SER A 919 9.72 22.41 11.36
CA SER A 919 8.43 21.91 10.89
C SER A 919 8.48 20.41 10.62
N LEU A 920 7.44 19.70 11.05
CA LEU A 920 7.24 18.26 10.82
C LEU A 920 5.82 18.05 10.25
N VAL A 921 5.74 17.46 9.06
CA VAL A 921 4.48 17.15 8.39
C VAL A 921 4.31 15.64 8.28
N LEU A 922 3.15 15.15 8.72
CA LEU A 922 2.83 13.73 8.85
C LEU A 922 1.44 13.48 8.27
N SER A 923 1.36 12.76 7.16
CA SER A 923 0.10 12.45 6.46
C SER A 923 -0.75 11.37 7.16
N ASP A 924 -0.80 11.35 8.50
CA ASP A 924 -1.52 10.36 9.31
C ASP A 924 -2.24 10.99 10.51
N GLY A 925 -3.43 10.46 10.82
CA GLY A 925 -4.34 11.00 11.82
C GLY A 925 -4.18 10.47 13.25
N ARG A 926 -3.19 9.61 13.54
CA ARG A 926 -2.93 9.04 14.87
C ARG A 926 -1.54 9.33 15.41
N TYR A 927 -0.53 9.38 14.55
CA TYR A 927 0.84 9.75 14.94
C TYR A 927 0.89 11.19 15.40
N TYR A 928 0.19 12.06 14.67
CA TYR A 928 0.15 13.48 14.92
C TYR A 928 -0.19 13.77 16.38
N GLU A 929 -1.19 13.11 16.97
CA GLU A 929 -1.57 13.32 18.37
C GLU A 929 -0.52 12.80 19.38
N VAL A 930 0.22 11.73 19.04
CA VAL A 930 1.32 11.19 19.87
C VAL A 930 2.57 12.07 19.81
N VAL A 931 2.81 12.73 18.66
CA VAL A 931 3.99 13.56 18.40
C VAL A 931 3.77 15.01 18.84
N LYS A 932 2.58 15.57 18.59
CA LYS A 932 2.19 16.96 18.88
C LYS A 932 2.48 17.34 20.33
N ALA A 933 1.98 16.55 21.28
CA ALA A 933 2.16 16.81 22.71
C ALA A 933 3.64 16.77 23.19
N ASN A 934 4.57 16.28 22.35
CA ASN A 934 6.01 16.32 22.61
C ASN A 934 6.74 17.42 21.82
N PHE A 935 6.17 17.87 20.69
CA PHE A 935 6.63 19.04 19.93
C PHE A 935 6.22 20.36 20.57
N GLU A 936 5.00 20.45 21.12
CA GLU A 936 4.50 21.64 21.82
C GLU A 936 5.28 21.90 23.12
N ARG A 937 5.72 20.84 23.82
CA ARG A 937 6.64 20.92 24.98
C ARG A 937 8.07 21.35 24.62
N ALA A 938 8.38 21.56 23.35
CA ALA A 938 9.72 21.86 22.84
C ALA A 938 9.79 23.22 22.10
N ASP A 939 8.81 24.11 22.35
CA ASP A 939 8.70 25.45 21.77
C ASP A 939 8.96 25.48 20.25
N ARG A 940 8.29 24.57 19.52
CA ARG A 940 8.37 24.48 18.05
C ARG A 940 7.15 25.10 17.37
N ASN A 941 7.42 25.98 16.40
CA ASN A 941 6.44 26.92 15.84
C ASN A 941 5.25 26.28 15.12
N THR A 942 5.32 25.05 14.58
CA THR A 942 4.15 24.39 13.96
C THR A 942 4.33 22.88 13.78
N VAL A 943 3.25 22.13 14.02
CA VAL A 943 3.05 20.76 13.49
C VAL A 943 1.67 20.73 12.83
N VAL A 944 1.62 20.36 11.54
CA VAL A 944 0.40 20.42 10.73
C VAL A 944 -0.22 19.02 10.55
N ARG A 945 -1.52 18.91 10.79
CA ARG A 945 -2.34 17.71 10.51
C ARG A 945 -3.15 17.95 9.26
N THR A 946 -3.00 17.12 8.24
CA THR A 946 -3.83 17.13 7.03
C THR A 946 -4.85 15.99 7.07
N THR A 947 -6.00 16.21 6.42
CA THR A 947 -7.06 15.19 6.24
C THR A 947 -7.41 14.95 4.76
N THR A 948 -7.09 15.91 3.89
CA THR A 948 -7.02 15.73 2.43
C THR A 948 -5.78 14.94 2.03
N SER A 949 -5.84 14.27 0.87
CA SER A 949 -4.74 13.51 0.27
C SER A 949 -3.65 14.40 -0.32
N CYS A 950 -3.00 15.22 0.51
CA CYS A 950 -1.88 16.07 0.10
C CYS A 950 -0.81 15.26 -0.63
N ARG A 951 -0.55 15.59 -1.91
CA ARG A 951 0.64 15.10 -2.60
C ARG A 951 1.87 15.72 -1.91
N ASN A 952 2.74 14.88 -1.32
CA ASN A 952 4.08 15.34 -0.97
C ASN A 952 4.84 15.57 -2.27
N SER A 953 4.82 16.81 -2.73
CA SER A 953 5.66 17.29 -3.84
C SER A 953 6.81 18.09 -3.26
N LEU A 954 7.91 18.18 -4.00
CA LEU A 954 9.01 19.07 -3.62
C LEU A 954 8.66 20.56 -3.81
N TYR A 955 7.46 20.91 -4.28
CA TYR A 955 7.05 22.28 -4.66
C TYR A 955 7.31 23.36 -3.60
N TYR A 956 7.38 23.03 -2.31
CA TYR A 956 7.76 23.97 -1.25
C TYR A 956 9.19 24.54 -1.40
N LEU A 957 10.03 23.93 -2.25
CA LEU A 957 11.36 24.38 -2.62
C LEU A 957 11.37 25.36 -3.81
N LEU A 958 10.24 25.52 -4.53
CA LEU A 958 10.10 26.48 -5.63
C LEU A 958 10.26 27.91 -5.13
N LYS A 959 10.98 28.72 -5.91
CA LYS A 959 11.21 30.15 -5.67
C LYS A 959 9.90 30.94 -5.52
N ASN A 960 8.90 30.59 -6.32
CA ASN A 960 7.57 31.21 -6.31
C ASN A 960 6.52 30.45 -5.47
N TYR A 961 6.91 29.48 -4.61
CA TYR A 961 5.94 28.67 -3.84
C TYR A 961 4.90 29.50 -3.04
N LYS A 962 5.30 30.64 -2.47
CA LYS A 962 4.39 31.53 -1.72
C LYS A 962 3.39 32.28 -2.60
N ASP A 963 3.68 32.37 -3.90
CA ASP A 963 2.83 32.99 -4.91
C ASP A 963 1.90 31.94 -5.57
N LEU A 964 2.00 30.66 -5.21
CA LEU A 964 1.31 29.55 -5.88
C LEU A 964 0.32 28.82 -4.96
N ILE A 965 -0.96 28.78 -5.37
CA ILE A 965 -1.90 27.75 -4.91
C ILE A 965 -1.66 26.45 -5.68
N PHE A 966 -1.76 25.33 -4.94
CA PHE A 966 -1.85 23.97 -5.44
C PHE A 966 -3.10 23.32 -4.82
N ASN A 967 -3.69 22.36 -5.54
CA ASN A 967 -4.89 21.63 -5.12
C ASN A 967 -4.51 20.32 -4.39
#